data_AF-A0A942EQU1-F1
#
_entry.id   AF-A0A942EQU1-F1
#
_cell.length_a   1.000
_cell.length_b   1.000
_cell.length_c   1.000
_cell.angle_alpha   90.00
_cell.angle_beta   90.00
_cell.angle_gamma   90.00
#
_symmetry.space_group_name_H-M   'P 1'
#
loop_
_entity.id
_entity.type
_entity.pdbx_description
1 polymer ?
#
loop_
_entity_poly.entity_id
_entity_poly.type
_entity_poly.pdbx_seq_one_letter_code
_entity_poly.pdbx_strand_id
1 'polypeptide(L)'
;MDEEEAIDLTGTVHKLRDAFDRDRVTKKFYDHFKREHAHFLEFIQGVSDQADKEWYASLMLNRMMFIYFIQKKGFLDGDTSYLRNRLRAVQERKGKGKFLTFYRYFLLVLFHEGFSKQPQQRHLDRDLKELLGDVPYLNGGLFEVHELEGKHQKLDIPDEAFENLFSFFDQYEWTLDTRPLRNDREINPDVLGYIFEKYINQKEMGAYYTKEDITEYISKSTIVPYLFDAAKKKCAVAFESGSAVWRLLEEDPDRYIYPAVRKGVINDRGEVIPLPEAIEKGIKSVSQRGGWNRPAGPDYALPTETWREHVSRRQRCLEIRGRLQSGEIREINDFITYNLNIRQFAEDVVAGSEGPELLRAFYEAISTVTVLDPTCGSGAFLFAALNILEPLYNSCLDRMHAFIEDLERSGERHSPRKFEDFRKTLADVDRHPNRPYFILKSIIVNNLYGVDIMEEAVEICKLRLFLKLVAQVDKTKDLEPLPDVDFNIRAGNTLVGFVSRDEIRNAAEKEISGQGKLVFGQTEKALQRIEEEAEIVDRAYQKFHEMQIEYGMDAREFSDQKRALRENLNNLKEELDGYLAKEYGIEISNSRDFKKWQNSHQPFHWFGEFYGIMRQGGFDAIIGNPPYVEMSEVTNQYKLRNLQLSQTGNLFSVCTERFIYVARKKARIGVIIPISAVCTPRMASFMTFVTERLTPIYISNFAVRPGKLFVGTDMNLSIVLGETNGNKSHVTSPILSTRYTRWQGEFRPHLFPSLIYGRTDFLPELDSIAKVGTQLEWRLLKKIFGFPSMSTWIRNGLDSEVLFCHSGGRYFRKCLRDKLSNEYKELTVKKGAGDAVLCVLSSSLYYWLWIVISDCYHVTKRDINIAPAVDSLLGDKSVTSLAKRLIESLWANAETRERNRADGQSQKEVNFYVGKSKSILDEIDKNLSRHLQLTPDEIDFILNYDAKFRFSDEDS
;
A
#
# COMPACT_ATOMS: atom_id res chain seq x y z
N MET A 1 -20.75 22.65 -21.65
CA MET A 1 -19.52 23.46 -21.83
C MET A 1 -19.39 24.31 -20.60
N ASP A 2 -18.22 24.28 -19.98
CA ASP A 2 -17.76 25.07 -18.84
C ASP A 2 -18.17 24.59 -17.43
N GLU A 3 -17.35 23.68 -16.88
CA GLU A 3 -16.69 23.80 -15.56
C GLU A 3 -15.80 22.56 -15.29
N GLU A 4 -16.10 21.39 -15.86
CA GLU A 4 -15.32 20.15 -15.67
C GLU A 4 -14.05 20.07 -16.54
N GLU A 5 -14.06 20.58 -17.78
CA GLU A 5 -12.88 20.50 -18.68
C GLU A 5 -11.75 21.48 -18.29
N ALA A 6 -12.07 22.57 -17.60
CA ALA A 6 -11.05 23.51 -17.09
C ALA A 6 -10.25 22.92 -15.93
N ILE A 7 -10.80 21.93 -15.21
CA ILE A 7 -10.22 21.30 -14.02
C ILE A 7 -9.10 20.32 -14.38
N ASP A 8 -9.04 19.76 -15.60
CA ASP A 8 -8.06 18.70 -15.93
C ASP A 8 -6.66 19.25 -16.28
N LEU A 9 -6.61 20.36 -17.05
CA LEU A 9 -5.34 21.02 -17.42
C LEU A 9 -4.79 21.91 -16.30
N THR A 10 -5.65 22.69 -15.61
CA THR A 10 -5.23 23.44 -14.42
C THR A 10 -5.00 22.54 -13.22
N GLY A 11 -5.74 21.44 -13.08
CA GLY A 11 -5.57 20.43 -12.03
C GLY A 11 -4.29 19.61 -12.17
N THR A 12 -3.77 19.39 -13.38
CA THR A 12 -2.48 18.70 -13.57
C THR A 12 -1.30 19.62 -13.22
N VAL A 13 -1.36 20.90 -13.58
CA VAL A 13 -0.38 21.92 -13.17
C VAL A 13 -0.49 22.21 -11.67
N HIS A 14 -1.70 22.26 -11.11
CA HIS A 14 -1.92 22.36 -9.67
C HIS A 14 -1.40 21.12 -8.95
N LYS A 15 -1.73 19.89 -9.34
CA LYS A 15 -1.23 18.67 -8.68
C LYS A 15 0.30 18.55 -8.71
N LEU A 16 0.95 18.95 -9.81
CA LEU A 16 2.41 19.00 -9.89
C LEU A 16 2.99 20.10 -8.98
N ARG A 17 2.44 21.32 -9.04
CA ARG A 17 2.86 22.43 -8.19
C ARG A 17 2.61 22.14 -6.71
N ASP A 18 1.45 21.60 -6.36
CA ASP A 18 1.06 21.14 -5.04
C ASP A 18 2.01 20.05 -4.52
N ALA A 19 2.43 19.11 -5.37
CA ALA A 19 3.40 18.09 -4.98
C ALA A 19 4.79 18.70 -4.69
N PHE A 20 5.25 19.64 -5.53
CA PHE A 20 6.52 20.35 -5.32
C PHE A 20 6.49 21.28 -4.10
N ASP A 21 5.42 22.05 -3.92
CA ASP A 21 5.22 22.94 -2.79
C ASP A 21 5.07 22.12 -1.50
N ARG A 22 4.29 21.03 -1.49
CA ARG A 22 4.23 20.06 -0.37
C ARG A 22 5.61 19.54 -0.01
N ASP A 23 6.40 19.07 -0.96
CA ASP A 23 7.75 18.56 -0.69
C ASP A 23 8.67 19.60 -0.02
N ARG A 24 8.56 20.88 -0.41
CA ARG A 24 9.34 21.97 0.18
C ARG A 24 8.88 22.30 1.60
N VAL A 25 7.57 22.46 1.84
CA VAL A 25 7.00 22.71 3.18
C VAL A 25 7.35 21.57 4.12
N THR A 26 7.10 20.34 3.68
CA THR A 26 7.33 19.12 4.44
C THR A 26 8.77 19.03 4.89
N LYS A 27 9.75 19.23 3.99
CA LYS A 27 11.16 19.16 4.38
C LYS A 27 11.52 20.23 5.40
N LYS A 28 11.10 21.47 5.18
CA LYS A 28 11.43 22.61 6.07
C LYS A 28 10.79 22.46 7.45
N PHE A 29 9.49 22.15 7.50
CA PHE A 29 8.78 21.92 8.75
C PHE A 29 9.40 20.76 9.51
N TYR A 30 9.69 19.66 8.82
CA TYR A 30 10.27 18.47 9.44
C TYR A 30 11.67 18.71 10.01
N ASP A 31 12.57 19.35 9.25
CA ASP A 31 13.93 19.66 9.72
C ASP A 31 13.90 20.62 10.93
N HIS A 32 12.89 21.49 11.01
CA HIS A 32 12.64 22.29 12.20
C HIS A 32 12.06 21.44 13.34
N PHE A 33 11.01 20.65 13.08
CA PHE A 33 10.35 19.78 14.05
C PHE A 33 11.32 18.82 14.72
N LYS A 34 12.23 18.19 13.97
CA LYS A 34 13.24 17.27 14.53
C LYS A 34 14.20 17.98 15.49
N ARG A 35 14.60 19.21 15.15
CA ARG A 35 15.46 20.03 16.02
C ARG A 35 14.71 20.46 17.28
N GLU A 36 13.46 20.90 17.13
CA GLU A 36 12.61 21.26 18.27
C GLU A 36 12.28 20.05 19.15
N HIS A 37 12.06 18.86 18.57
CA HIS A 37 11.87 17.62 19.35
C HIS A 37 13.10 17.28 20.18
N ALA A 38 14.29 17.27 19.55
CA ALA A 38 15.55 17.01 20.25
C ALA A 38 15.82 18.04 21.36
N HIS A 39 15.51 19.31 21.11
CA HIS A 39 15.64 20.37 22.11
C HIS A 39 14.60 20.24 23.23
N PHE A 40 13.33 19.93 22.90
CA PHE A 40 12.26 19.72 23.87
C PHE A 40 12.54 18.55 24.82
N LEU A 41 13.18 17.49 24.31
CA LEU A 41 13.64 16.34 25.10
C LEU A 41 14.55 16.75 26.27
N GLU A 42 15.43 17.73 26.06
CA GLU A 42 16.37 18.22 27.07
C GLU A 42 15.67 18.93 28.24
N PHE A 43 14.47 19.47 28.00
CA PHE A 43 13.65 20.15 29.02
C PHE A 43 12.87 19.19 29.92
N ILE A 44 12.75 17.91 29.59
CA ILE A 44 11.97 16.95 30.39
C ILE A 44 12.75 16.59 31.65
N GLN A 45 12.21 17.02 32.80
CA GLN A 45 12.76 16.79 34.13
C GLN A 45 12.00 15.67 34.84
N GLY A 46 12.62 15.03 35.83
CA GLY A 46 11.97 14.03 36.69
C GLY A 46 11.86 12.61 36.11
N VAL A 47 12.35 12.38 34.90
CA VAL A 47 12.45 11.06 34.25
C VAL A 47 13.93 10.69 34.10
N SER A 48 14.34 9.50 34.54
CA SER A 48 15.75 9.06 34.46
C SER A 48 16.07 8.18 33.26
N ASP A 49 15.07 7.42 32.78
CA ASP A 49 15.22 6.54 31.63
C ASP A 49 15.11 7.33 30.32
N GLN A 50 16.02 7.07 29.39
CA GLN A 50 16.09 7.81 28.13
C GLN A 50 14.93 7.45 27.18
N ALA A 51 14.50 6.19 27.15
CA ALA A 51 13.39 5.75 26.31
C ALA A 51 12.07 6.34 26.83
N ASP A 52 11.86 6.35 28.15
CA ASP A 52 10.70 7.02 28.77
C ASP A 52 10.67 8.52 28.40
N LYS A 53 11.81 9.22 28.37
CA LYS A 53 11.88 10.63 27.96
C LYS A 53 11.50 10.83 26.50
N GLU A 54 12.06 10.03 25.60
CA GLU A 54 11.81 10.12 24.16
C GLU A 54 10.34 9.84 23.83
N TRP A 55 9.76 8.86 24.52
CA TRP A 55 8.34 8.54 24.42
C TRP A 55 7.49 9.71 24.91
N TYR A 56 7.78 10.26 26.09
CA TYR A 56 7.00 11.37 26.64
C TYR A 56 7.12 12.66 25.82
N ALA A 57 8.30 12.96 25.27
CA ALA A 57 8.48 14.08 24.33
C ALA A 57 7.57 13.94 23.12
N SER A 58 7.53 12.75 22.52
CA SER A 58 6.72 12.47 21.33
C SER A 58 5.23 12.58 21.63
N LEU A 59 4.77 12.02 22.76
CA LEU A 59 3.39 12.18 23.25
C LEU A 59 3.03 13.66 23.43
N MET A 60 3.89 14.45 24.08
CA MET A 60 3.64 15.87 24.31
C MET A 60 3.56 16.67 23.02
N LEU A 61 4.45 16.43 22.05
CA LEU A 61 4.35 17.09 20.75
C LEU A 61 3.08 16.71 20.01
N ASN A 62 2.67 15.43 20.03
CA ASN A 62 1.42 14.99 19.41
C ASN A 62 0.20 15.68 20.04
N ARG A 63 0.14 15.76 21.38
CA ARG A 63 -0.87 16.53 22.11
C ARG A 63 -0.88 18.00 21.68
N MET A 64 0.29 18.64 21.62
CA MET A 64 0.38 20.06 21.25
C MET A 64 -0.05 20.29 19.80
N MET A 65 0.38 19.44 18.85
CA MET A 65 -0.03 19.55 17.45
C MET A 65 -1.54 19.39 17.30
N PHE A 66 -2.15 18.40 17.95
CA PHE A 66 -3.60 18.22 17.93
C PHE A 66 -4.34 19.46 18.42
N ILE A 67 -3.91 20.01 19.56
CA ILE A 67 -4.49 21.23 20.13
C ILE A 67 -4.35 22.42 19.17
N TYR A 68 -3.20 22.55 18.51
CA TYR A 68 -2.96 23.59 17.51
C TYR A 68 -3.89 23.48 16.29
N PHE A 69 -4.22 22.27 15.85
CA PHE A 69 -5.21 22.09 14.79
C PHE A 69 -6.61 22.53 15.22
N ILE A 70 -7.09 22.05 16.39
CA ILE A 70 -8.47 22.30 16.81
C ILE A 70 -8.69 23.73 17.31
N GLN A 71 -7.68 24.39 17.89
CA GLN A 71 -7.82 25.78 18.33
C GLN A 71 -8.11 26.70 17.14
N LYS A 72 -7.59 26.41 15.93
CA LYS A 72 -7.85 27.22 14.74
C LYS A 72 -9.29 27.14 14.24
N LYS A 73 -10.05 26.11 14.61
CA LYS A 73 -11.51 26.06 14.44
C LYS A 73 -12.28 26.83 15.52
N GLY A 74 -11.59 27.43 16.49
CA GLY A 74 -12.20 28.13 17.63
C GLY A 74 -12.81 27.17 18.66
N PHE A 75 -12.45 25.88 18.65
CA PHE A 75 -13.01 24.88 19.56
C PHE A 75 -12.56 25.05 21.01
N LEU A 76 -11.56 25.89 21.27
CA LEU A 76 -11.02 26.12 22.61
C LEU A 76 -11.34 27.54 23.05
N ASP A 77 -12.44 27.72 23.78
CA ASP A 77 -12.92 29.00 24.32
C ASP A 77 -13.11 30.10 23.25
N GLY A 78 -13.39 29.70 22.00
CA GLY A 78 -13.42 30.63 20.85
C GLY A 78 -12.06 31.23 20.48
N ASP A 79 -10.97 30.78 21.09
CA ASP A 79 -9.63 31.36 20.97
C ASP A 79 -8.76 30.59 19.97
N THR A 80 -8.47 31.25 18.83
CA THR A 80 -7.59 30.70 17.78
C THR A 80 -6.10 30.67 18.14
N SER A 81 -5.73 31.26 19.27
CA SER A 81 -4.38 31.31 19.85
C SER A 81 -4.36 30.81 21.30
N TYR A 82 -5.30 29.91 21.64
CA TYR A 82 -5.60 29.42 22.99
C TYR A 82 -4.35 29.11 23.81
N LEU A 83 -3.50 28.17 23.37
CA LEU A 83 -2.33 27.74 24.14
C LEU A 83 -1.35 28.89 24.47
N ARG A 84 -1.11 29.79 23.52
CA ARG A 84 -0.23 30.95 23.69
C ARG A 84 -0.81 31.92 24.71
N ASN A 85 -2.11 32.19 24.61
CA ASN A 85 -2.81 33.11 25.51
C ASN A 85 -2.88 32.53 26.94
N ARG A 86 -3.12 31.23 27.09
CA ARG A 86 -3.13 30.56 28.40
C ARG A 86 -1.76 30.50 29.06
N LEU A 87 -0.69 30.28 28.30
CA LEU A 87 0.68 30.37 28.82
C LEU A 87 0.95 31.75 29.42
N ARG A 88 0.64 32.83 28.68
CA ARG A 88 0.81 34.20 29.17
C ARG A 88 -0.02 34.47 30.43
N ALA A 89 -1.28 34.08 30.43
CA ALA A 89 -2.16 34.25 31.58
C ALA A 89 -1.64 33.54 32.84
N VAL A 90 -1.12 32.32 32.70
CA VAL A 90 -0.51 31.59 33.83
C VAL A 90 0.76 32.30 34.33
N GLN A 91 1.61 32.76 33.42
CA GLN A 91 2.84 33.49 33.76
C GLN A 91 2.54 34.82 34.48
N GLU A 92 1.51 35.54 34.06
CA GLU A 92 1.04 36.79 34.69
C GLU A 92 0.46 36.53 36.09
N ARG A 93 -0.35 35.47 36.25
CA ARG A 93 -1.04 35.15 37.52
C ARG A 93 -0.13 34.52 38.58
N LYS A 94 0.77 33.62 38.18
CA LYS A 94 1.59 32.81 39.11
C LYS A 94 3.09 33.17 39.11
N GLY A 95 3.52 33.99 38.15
CA GLY A 95 4.93 34.29 37.92
C GLY A 95 5.64 33.17 37.16
N LYS A 96 6.41 33.53 36.12
CA LYS A 96 7.18 32.59 35.27
C LYS A 96 8.02 31.62 36.11
N GLY A 97 7.64 30.35 36.13
CA GLY A 97 8.37 29.26 36.81
C GLY A 97 8.55 29.40 38.33
N LYS A 98 7.78 30.24 39.04
CA LYS A 98 8.04 30.55 40.47
C LYS A 98 7.33 29.62 41.47
N PHE A 99 6.26 28.92 41.07
CA PHE A 99 5.49 28.02 41.96
C PHE A 99 5.07 26.71 41.29
N LEU A 100 4.31 26.79 40.19
CA LEU A 100 3.99 25.66 39.31
C LEU A 100 4.20 26.11 37.87
N THR A 101 4.79 25.24 37.05
CA THR A 101 4.98 25.47 35.60
C THR A 101 3.64 25.49 34.87
N PHE A 102 3.62 26.09 33.68
CA PHE A 102 2.48 26.01 32.77
C PHE A 102 2.04 24.55 32.52
N TYR A 103 3.02 23.65 32.41
CA TYR A 103 2.77 22.22 32.27
C TYR A 103 1.96 21.65 33.44
N ARG A 104 2.46 21.77 34.68
CA ARG A 104 1.79 21.18 35.85
C ARG A 104 0.53 21.92 36.26
N TYR A 105 0.53 23.25 36.16
CA TYR A 105 -0.58 24.08 36.62
C TYR A 105 -1.76 24.04 35.66
N PHE A 106 -1.50 24.03 34.34
CA PHE A 106 -2.55 24.19 33.36
C PHE A 106 -2.64 23.05 32.34
N LEU A 107 -1.55 22.61 31.71
CA LEU A 107 -1.65 21.60 30.64
C LEU A 107 -2.19 20.26 31.16
N LEU A 108 -1.73 19.78 32.33
CA LEU A 108 -2.28 18.57 32.94
C LEU A 108 -3.78 18.71 33.25
N VAL A 109 -4.22 19.90 33.65
CA VAL A 109 -5.64 20.20 33.87
C VAL A 109 -6.41 20.20 32.55
N LEU A 110 -5.87 20.85 31.52
CA LEU A 110 -6.46 20.87 30.19
C LEU A 110 -6.63 19.44 29.64
N PHE A 111 -5.62 18.59 29.80
CA PHE A 111 -5.69 17.20 29.35
C PHE A 111 -6.68 16.40 30.18
N HIS A 112 -6.44 16.28 31.50
CA HIS A 112 -7.12 15.29 32.33
C HIS A 112 -8.46 15.75 32.92
N GLU A 113 -8.71 17.06 32.99
CA GLU A 113 -10.00 17.61 33.39
C GLU A 113 -10.76 18.20 32.19
N GLY A 114 -10.07 18.92 31.29
CA GLY A 114 -10.69 19.53 30.11
C GLY A 114 -11.14 18.48 29.10
N PHE A 115 -10.19 17.82 28.45
CA PHE A 115 -10.45 16.88 27.37
C PHE A 115 -10.88 15.49 27.85
N SER A 116 -10.50 15.08 29.06
CA SER A 116 -10.81 13.73 29.57
C SER A 116 -12.06 13.63 30.45
N LYS A 117 -12.70 14.75 30.82
CA LYS A 117 -13.92 14.73 31.64
C LYS A 117 -15.02 15.63 31.08
N GLN A 118 -16.26 15.19 31.26
CA GLN A 118 -17.43 16.00 30.93
C GLN A 118 -17.50 17.25 31.82
N PRO A 119 -18.06 18.39 31.34
CA PRO A 119 -18.10 19.65 32.10
C PRO A 119 -18.63 19.53 33.54
N GLN A 120 -19.59 18.65 33.78
CA GLN A 120 -20.22 18.43 35.09
C GLN A 120 -19.31 17.65 36.07
N GLN A 121 -18.31 16.93 35.57
CA GLN A 121 -17.38 16.10 36.33
C GLN A 121 -16.05 16.81 36.63
N ARG A 122 -15.83 18.00 36.06
CA ARG A 122 -14.58 18.76 36.21
C ARG A 122 -14.48 19.33 37.62
N HIS A 123 -13.40 19.01 38.32
CA HIS A 123 -13.15 19.52 39.68
C HIS A 123 -12.09 20.62 39.65
N LEU A 124 -12.52 21.83 39.33
CA LEU A 124 -11.64 22.99 39.15
C LEU A 124 -11.91 24.06 40.19
N ASP A 125 -10.83 24.66 40.71
CA ASP A 125 -10.96 25.90 41.46
C ASP A 125 -11.39 27.06 40.53
N ARG A 126 -11.73 28.20 41.12
CA ARG A 126 -12.21 29.36 40.36
C ARG A 126 -11.20 29.86 39.33
N ASP A 127 -9.92 29.84 39.66
CA ASP A 127 -8.83 30.35 38.81
C ASP A 127 -8.64 29.43 37.59
N LEU A 128 -8.57 28.11 37.82
CA LEU A 128 -8.47 27.11 36.77
C LEU A 128 -9.72 27.04 35.90
N LYS A 129 -10.91 27.26 36.46
CA LYS A 129 -12.15 27.32 35.68
C LYS A 129 -12.14 28.50 34.70
N GLU A 130 -11.65 29.65 35.13
CA GLU A 130 -11.51 30.83 34.28
C GLU A 130 -10.40 30.64 33.22
N LEU A 131 -9.28 30.05 33.61
CA LEU A 131 -8.20 29.71 32.67
C LEU A 131 -8.62 28.63 31.67
N LEU A 132 -9.42 27.64 32.05
CA LEU A 132 -9.84 26.59 31.14
C LEU A 132 -10.86 27.12 30.12
N GLY A 133 -11.81 27.95 30.53
CA GLY A 133 -12.87 28.43 29.64
C GLY A 133 -13.75 27.30 29.09
N ASP A 134 -14.37 27.54 27.93
CA ASP A 134 -15.21 26.56 27.25
C ASP A 134 -14.40 25.62 26.33
N VAL A 135 -14.12 24.41 26.81
CA VAL A 135 -13.40 23.37 26.05
C VAL A 135 -14.23 22.09 25.93
N PRO A 136 -14.16 21.39 24.77
CA PRO A 136 -14.91 20.16 24.54
C PRO A 136 -14.35 18.99 25.36
N TYR A 137 -15.19 17.98 25.57
CA TYR A 137 -14.78 16.67 26.07
C TYR A 137 -14.45 15.76 24.88
N LEU A 138 -13.29 15.10 24.91
CA LEU A 138 -12.72 14.31 23.81
C LEU A 138 -12.47 12.84 24.18
N ASN A 139 -13.18 12.32 25.19
CA ASN A 139 -13.09 10.94 25.68
C ASN A 139 -11.79 10.51 26.38
N GLY A 140 -10.88 11.44 26.64
CA GLY A 140 -9.62 11.06 27.28
C GLY A 140 -8.56 10.65 26.27
N GLY A 141 -8.63 9.48 25.63
CA GLY A 141 -7.75 9.07 24.53
C GLY A 141 -6.31 9.62 24.60
N LEU A 142 -5.88 10.40 23.59
CA LEU A 142 -4.57 11.07 23.53
C LEU A 142 -4.22 11.90 24.79
N PHE A 143 -5.21 12.38 25.53
CA PHE A 143 -5.13 13.27 26.70
C PHE A 143 -5.38 12.57 28.05
N GLU A 144 -5.48 11.24 28.08
CA GLU A 144 -5.53 10.47 29.32
C GLU A 144 -4.25 10.63 30.15
N VAL A 145 -4.35 10.29 31.44
CA VAL A 145 -3.17 10.20 32.30
C VAL A 145 -2.28 9.08 31.78
N HIS A 146 -1.11 9.45 31.28
CA HIS A 146 -0.15 8.51 30.73
C HIS A 146 0.53 7.72 31.87
N GLU A 147 0.91 6.47 31.61
CA GLU A 147 1.59 5.65 32.62
C GLU A 147 2.88 6.29 33.13
N LEU A 148 3.61 7.01 32.26
CA LEU A 148 4.79 7.77 32.64
C LEU A 148 4.49 8.95 33.57
N GLU A 149 3.33 9.59 33.44
CA GLU A 149 2.90 10.67 34.33
C GLU A 149 2.58 10.11 35.74
N GLY A 150 2.01 8.91 35.81
CA GLY A 150 1.78 8.19 37.07
C GLY A 150 3.07 7.66 37.70
N LYS A 151 3.95 7.06 36.88
CA LYS A 151 5.24 6.47 37.28
C LYS A 151 6.23 7.53 37.77
N HIS A 152 6.28 8.69 37.10
CA HIS A 152 7.23 9.76 37.39
C HIS A 152 6.53 10.98 37.97
N GLN A 153 6.14 10.92 39.25
CA GLN A 153 5.39 12.02 39.90
C GLN A 153 6.11 13.39 39.90
N LYS A 154 7.45 13.37 39.81
CA LYS A 154 8.31 14.56 39.73
C LYS A 154 8.50 15.07 38.29
N LEU A 155 7.83 14.47 37.31
CA LEU A 155 7.91 14.90 35.92
C LEU A 155 7.43 16.34 35.80
N ASP A 156 8.27 17.19 35.21
CA ASP A 156 7.99 18.59 34.98
C ASP A 156 8.66 19.07 33.68
N ILE A 157 8.07 20.09 33.07
CA ILE A 157 8.55 20.73 31.84
C ILE A 157 8.47 22.25 32.04
N PRO A 158 9.61 22.97 32.02
CA PRO A 158 9.64 24.41 32.18
C PRO A 158 8.86 25.17 31.09
N ASP A 159 8.33 26.34 31.45
CA ASP A 159 7.59 27.23 30.54
C ASP A 159 8.39 27.57 29.26
N GLU A 160 9.72 27.69 29.38
CA GLU A 160 10.64 27.97 28.27
C GLU A 160 10.52 26.94 27.12
N ALA A 161 10.28 25.67 27.45
CA ALA A 161 10.08 24.63 26.45
C ALA A 161 8.85 24.93 25.57
N PHE A 162 7.75 25.37 26.18
CA PHE A 162 6.52 25.76 25.47
C PHE A 162 6.62 27.13 24.81
N GLU A 163 7.43 28.04 25.37
CA GLU A 163 7.80 29.30 24.71
C GLU A 163 8.42 29.04 23.34
N ASN A 164 9.43 28.18 23.31
CA ASN A 164 10.14 27.77 22.10
C ASN A 164 9.23 27.01 21.13
N LEU A 165 8.54 25.98 21.63
CA LEU A 165 7.67 25.13 20.80
C LEU A 165 6.56 25.92 20.11
N PHE A 166 5.87 26.79 20.84
CA PHE A 166 4.80 27.60 20.26
C PHE A 166 5.35 28.66 19.30
N SER A 167 6.55 29.22 19.57
CA SER A 167 7.21 30.13 18.63
C SER A 167 7.59 29.45 17.32
N PHE A 168 7.86 28.14 17.36
CA PHE A 168 8.02 27.31 16.16
C PHE A 168 6.67 27.06 15.47
N PHE A 169 5.64 26.62 16.20
CA PHE A 169 4.33 26.34 15.61
C PHE A 169 3.66 27.58 15.00
N ASP A 170 3.84 28.76 15.61
CA ASP A 170 3.32 30.04 15.12
C ASP A 170 3.96 30.48 13.78
N GLN A 171 5.04 29.83 13.32
CA GLN A 171 5.63 30.07 11.99
C GLN A 171 4.80 29.43 10.86
N TYR A 172 3.84 28.59 11.20
CA TYR A 172 3.03 27.81 10.27
C TYR A 172 1.53 28.12 10.41
N GLU A 173 0.81 27.99 9.30
CA GLU A 173 -0.63 28.15 9.21
C GLU A 173 -1.31 26.78 9.36
N TRP A 174 -1.87 26.51 10.53
CA TRP A 174 -2.52 25.24 10.83
C TRP A 174 -3.94 25.22 10.29
N THR A 175 -4.25 24.23 9.46
CA THR A 175 -5.57 24.06 8.82
C THR A 175 -6.05 22.62 8.99
N LEU A 176 -7.36 22.45 9.15
CA LEU A 176 -7.99 21.13 9.27
C LEU A 176 -8.58 20.63 7.95
N ASP A 177 -8.55 21.45 6.90
CA ASP A 177 -9.02 21.05 5.58
C ASP A 177 -7.89 20.40 4.75
N THR A 178 -8.26 19.47 3.87
CA THR A 178 -7.33 18.71 3.03
C THR A 178 -7.14 19.33 1.65
N ARG A 179 -7.40 20.64 1.52
CA ARG A 179 -7.28 21.33 0.22
C ARG A 179 -5.81 21.42 -0.22
N PRO A 180 -5.56 21.67 -1.52
CA PRO A 180 -4.25 22.13 -1.99
C PRO A 180 -3.67 23.25 -1.13
N LEU A 181 -2.37 23.18 -0.86
CA LEU A 181 -1.67 24.20 -0.09
C LEU A 181 -1.67 25.52 -0.87
N ARG A 182 -2.02 26.61 -0.21
CA ARG A 182 -2.00 27.96 -0.80
C ARG A 182 -0.62 28.60 -0.70
N ASN A 183 0.18 28.19 0.27
CA ASN A 183 1.51 28.72 0.52
C ASN A 183 2.43 27.69 1.19
N ASP A 184 3.71 28.06 1.39
CA ASP A 184 4.73 27.16 1.91
C ASP A 184 4.83 27.07 3.44
N ARG A 185 3.82 27.57 4.15
CA ARG A 185 3.70 27.58 5.61
C ARG A 185 2.44 26.86 6.09
N GLU A 186 1.56 26.43 5.21
CA GLU A 186 0.36 25.71 5.59
C GLU A 186 0.67 24.26 6.02
N ILE A 187 0.13 23.87 7.17
CA ILE A 187 0.20 22.51 7.71
C ILE A 187 -1.22 22.00 7.86
N ASN A 188 -1.50 20.89 7.16
CA ASN A 188 -2.77 20.16 7.25
C ASN A 188 -2.53 18.69 7.63
N PRO A 189 -3.57 17.89 7.92
CA PRO A 189 -3.41 16.49 8.31
C PRO A 189 -2.68 15.62 7.27
N ASP A 190 -2.81 15.92 5.98
CA ASP A 190 -2.12 15.19 4.90
C ASP A 190 -0.62 15.50 4.87
N VAL A 191 -0.26 16.79 5.02
CA VAL A 191 1.14 17.22 5.14
C VAL A 191 1.78 16.61 6.38
N LEU A 192 1.05 16.56 7.50
CA LEU A 192 1.49 15.93 8.73
C LEU A 192 1.77 14.44 8.51
N GLY A 193 0.82 13.72 7.91
CA GLY A 193 0.98 12.32 7.53
C GLY A 193 2.21 12.11 6.65
N TYR A 194 2.37 12.93 5.62
CA TYR A 194 3.51 12.86 4.72
C TYR A 194 4.86 13.10 5.41
N ILE A 195 4.93 14.09 6.32
CA ILE A 195 6.12 14.39 7.12
C ILE A 195 6.52 13.19 7.98
N PHE A 196 5.58 12.67 8.76
CA PHE A 196 5.86 11.60 9.70
C PHE A 196 6.12 10.28 8.99
N GLU A 197 5.42 9.99 7.90
CA GLU A 197 5.71 8.79 7.12
C GLU A 197 7.13 8.84 6.56
N LYS A 198 7.58 9.97 5.99
CA LYS A 198 8.99 10.13 5.57
C LYS A 198 9.98 9.97 6.72
N TYR A 199 9.61 10.36 7.95
CA TYR A 199 10.45 10.21 9.12
C TYR A 199 10.53 8.76 9.61
N ILE A 200 9.38 8.12 9.78
CA ILE A 200 9.27 6.71 10.20
C ILE A 200 10.07 5.85 9.22
N ASN A 201 9.92 6.09 7.91
CA ASN A 201 10.70 5.44 6.85
C ASN A 201 12.22 5.65 6.93
N GLN A 202 12.71 6.71 7.59
CA GLN A 202 14.15 6.89 7.83
C GLN A 202 14.65 6.14 9.07
N LYS A 203 13.77 5.91 10.06
CA LYS A 203 14.07 5.15 11.28
C LYS A 203 13.93 3.65 11.04
N GLU A 204 12.84 3.23 10.40
CA GLU A 204 12.61 1.89 9.92
C GLU A 204 13.42 1.70 8.64
N MET A 205 14.59 1.07 8.75
CA MET A 205 15.32 0.64 7.57
C MET A 205 14.35 -0.13 6.66
N GLY A 206 14.23 0.26 5.40
CA GLY A 206 13.42 -0.45 4.41
C GLY A 206 11.92 -0.14 4.36
N ALA A 207 11.36 0.76 5.18
CA ALA A 207 10.00 1.26 4.99
C ALA A 207 9.99 2.43 3.98
N TYR A 208 8.97 2.49 3.12
CA TYR A 208 8.88 3.51 2.06
C TYR A 208 7.52 4.18 2.01
N TYR A 209 7.54 5.49 1.71
CA TYR A 209 6.33 6.30 1.60
C TYR A 209 5.43 5.80 0.48
N THR A 210 4.19 5.47 0.83
CA THR A 210 3.22 4.95 -0.12
C THR A 210 2.22 6.04 -0.47
N LYS A 211 2.35 6.59 -1.69
CA LYS A 211 1.46 7.64 -2.18
C LYS A 211 0.01 7.18 -2.31
N GLU A 212 -0.92 8.13 -2.19
CA GLU A 212 -2.37 7.93 -2.24
C GLU A 212 -2.84 7.16 -3.48
N ASP A 213 -2.24 7.41 -4.66
CA ASP A 213 -2.59 6.68 -5.89
C ASP A 213 -2.29 5.17 -5.79
N ILE A 214 -1.24 4.80 -5.05
CA ILE A 214 -0.86 3.40 -4.79
C ILE A 214 -1.79 2.79 -3.74
N THR A 215 -1.98 3.47 -2.60
CA THR A 215 -2.82 2.96 -1.51
C THR A 215 -4.29 2.84 -1.94
N GLU A 216 -4.81 3.79 -2.72
CA GLU A 216 -6.17 3.74 -3.28
C GLU A 216 -6.33 2.56 -4.23
N TYR A 217 -5.38 2.36 -5.17
CA TYR A 217 -5.43 1.24 -6.11
C TYR A 217 -5.49 -0.11 -5.40
N ILE A 218 -4.60 -0.32 -4.42
CA ILE A 218 -4.54 -1.55 -3.65
C ILE A 218 -5.82 -1.72 -2.82
N SER A 219 -6.26 -0.67 -2.12
CA SER A 219 -7.40 -0.75 -1.19
C SER A 219 -8.71 -1.02 -1.92
N LYS A 220 -9.01 -0.30 -3.02
CA LYS A 220 -10.24 -0.55 -3.79
C LYS A 220 -10.26 -1.93 -4.44
N SER A 221 -9.10 -2.41 -4.89
CA SER A 221 -8.97 -3.72 -5.56
C SER A 221 -8.91 -4.89 -4.56
N THR A 222 -8.90 -4.61 -3.25
CA THR A 222 -8.87 -5.61 -2.18
C THR A 222 -10.18 -5.61 -1.40
N ILE A 223 -10.65 -4.44 -0.96
CA ILE A 223 -11.83 -4.30 -0.09
C ILE A 223 -13.14 -4.51 -0.87
N VAL A 224 -13.30 -3.85 -2.02
CA VAL A 224 -14.57 -3.92 -2.78
C VAL A 224 -14.91 -5.35 -3.23
N PRO A 225 -13.97 -6.15 -3.78
CA PRO A 225 -14.24 -7.56 -4.08
C PRO A 225 -14.72 -8.36 -2.87
N TYR A 226 -14.14 -8.14 -1.68
CA TYR A 226 -14.59 -8.80 -0.46
C TYR A 226 -16.04 -8.43 -0.11
N LEU A 227 -16.40 -7.14 -0.18
CA LEU A 227 -17.76 -6.66 0.10
C LEU A 227 -18.79 -7.32 -0.82
N PHE A 228 -18.48 -7.42 -2.11
CA PHE A 228 -19.33 -8.09 -3.09
C PHE A 228 -19.48 -9.58 -2.80
N ASP A 229 -18.39 -10.28 -2.46
CA ASP A 229 -18.47 -11.70 -2.09
C ASP A 229 -19.26 -11.93 -0.80
N ALA A 230 -19.10 -11.05 0.19
CA ALA A 230 -19.86 -11.08 1.43
C ALA A 230 -21.36 -10.83 1.18
N ALA A 231 -21.71 -9.83 0.35
CA ALA A 231 -23.08 -9.56 -0.04
C ALA A 231 -23.68 -10.71 -0.85
N LYS A 232 -22.94 -11.29 -1.80
CA LYS A 232 -23.35 -12.44 -2.62
C LYS A 232 -23.66 -13.69 -1.78
N LYS A 233 -22.93 -13.93 -0.69
CA LYS A 233 -23.24 -15.03 0.25
C LYS A 233 -24.62 -14.90 0.89
N LYS A 234 -25.13 -13.67 1.06
CA LYS A 234 -26.42 -13.38 1.70
C LYS A 234 -27.55 -13.14 0.71
N CYS A 235 -27.23 -12.63 -0.48
CA CYS A 235 -28.20 -12.32 -1.53
C CYS A 235 -27.72 -12.83 -2.89
N ALA A 236 -27.56 -14.14 -3.05
CA ALA A 236 -26.98 -14.73 -4.27
C ALA A 236 -27.76 -14.38 -5.56
N VAL A 237 -29.09 -14.32 -5.48
CA VAL A 237 -29.99 -14.02 -6.61
C VAL A 237 -29.67 -12.65 -7.24
N ALA A 238 -29.26 -11.66 -6.45
CA ALA A 238 -28.90 -10.34 -6.95
C ALA A 238 -27.62 -10.34 -7.81
N PHE A 239 -26.83 -11.41 -7.78
CA PHE A 239 -25.58 -11.54 -8.55
C PHE A 239 -25.66 -12.63 -9.63
N GLU A 240 -26.83 -13.20 -9.90
CA GLU A 240 -27.04 -14.09 -11.04
C GLU A 240 -26.94 -13.34 -12.37
N SER A 241 -26.59 -14.03 -13.45
CA SER A 241 -26.47 -13.41 -14.78
C SER A 241 -27.79 -12.74 -15.20
N GLY A 242 -27.73 -11.49 -15.66
CA GLY A 242 -28.91 -10.70 -16.05
C GLY A 242 -29.63 -10.00 -14.89
N SER A 243 -29.12 -10.10 -13.66
CA SER A 243 -29.65 -9.33 -12.52
C SER A 243 -29.48 -7.81 -12.71
N ALA A 244 -30.19 -7.03 -11.90
CA ALA A 244 -30.07 -5.56 -11.88
C ALA A 244 -28.62 -5.08 -11.69
N VAL A 245 -27.82 -5.80 -10.89
CA VAL A 245 -26.41 -5.48 -10.64
C VAL A 245 -25.60 -5.49 -11.94
N TRP A 246 -25.79 -6.50 -12.80
CA TRP A 246 -25.03 -6.62 -14.03
C TRP A 246 -25.64 -5.82 -15.20
N ARG A 247 -26.96 -5.58 -15.17
CA ARG A 247 -27.65 -4.74 -16.16
C ARG A 247 -27.09 -3.31 -16.24
N LEU A 248 -26.60 -2.77 -15.12
CA LEU A 248 -25.90 -1.48 -15.09
C LEU A 248 -24.79 -1.41 -16.15
N LEU A 249 -24.04 -2.50 -16.36
CA LEU A 249 -22.93 -2.57 -17.31
C LEU A 249 -23.40 -2.57 -18.77
N GLU A 250 -24.56 -3.19 -19.04
CA GLU A 250 -25.16 -3.24 -20.36
C GLU A 250 -25.80 -1.90 -20.74
N GLU A 251 -26.43 -1.23 -19.76
CA GLU A 251 -27.16 0.03 -19.92
C GLU A 251 -26.22 1.24 -20.12
N ASP A 252 -25.14 1.34 -19.33
CA ASP A 252 -24.14 2.41 -19.45
C ASP A 252 -22.70 1.88 -19.30
N PRO A 253 -22.16 1.20 -20.33
CA PRO A 253 -20.83 0.60 -20.26
C PRO A 253 -19.70 1.64 -20.09
N ASP A 254 -19.88 2.84 -20.64
CA ASP A 254 -18.82 3.86 -20.70
C ASP A 254 -18.55 4.46 -19.31
N ARG A 255 -19.55 4.48 -18.42
CA ARG A 255 -19.44 4.90 -17.02
C ARG A 255 -18.42 4.10 -16.22
N TYR A 256 -18.27 2.81 -16.54
CA TYR A 256 -17.37 1.89 -15.82
C TYR A 256 -15.99 1.76 -16.45
N ILE A 257 -15.77 2.38 -17.62
CA ILE A 257 -14.45 2.49 -18.25
C ILE A 257 -13.82 3.81 -17.83
N TYR A 258 -12.60 3.74 -17.25
CA TYR A 258 -11.89 4.93 -16.79
C TYR A 258 -11.76 5.99 -17.90
N PRO A 259 -11.90 7.30 -17.57
CA PRO A 259 -11.76 8.38 -18.55
C PRO A 259 -10.45 8.32 -19.34
N ALA A 260 -9.34 7.97 -18.68
CA ALA A 260 -8.03 7.79 -19.34
C ALA A 260 -8.07 6.75 -20.47
N VAL A 261 -8.83 5.67 -20.29
CA VAL A 261 -8.98 4.60 -21.29
C VAL A 261 -9.88 5.06 -22.44
N ARG A 262 -10.92 5.86 -22.17
CA ARG A 262 -11.86 6.40 -23.17
C ARG A 262 -11.33 7.59 -23.96
N LYS A 263 -10.37 8.35 -23.44
CA LYS A 263 -9.87 9.60 -24.05
C LYS A 263 -9.47 9.40 -25.52
N GLY A 264 -10.09 10.16 -26.43
CA GLY A 264 -9.78 10.03 -27.87
C GLY A 264 -10.30 8.76 -28.55
N VAL A 265 -11.11 7.97 -27.85
CA VAL A 265 -11.72 6.74 -28.35
C VAL A 265 -13.23 6.90 -28.46
N ILE A 266 -13.87 7.41 -27.40
CA ILE A 266 -15.31 7.61 -27.28
C ILE A 266 -15.53 9.07 -26.86
N ASN A 267 -16.43 9.78 -27.55
CA ASN A 267 -16.82 11.15 -27.18
C ASN A 267 -17.91 11.15 -26.10
N ASP A 268 -18.29 12.34 -25.62
CA ASP A 268 -19.30 12.48 -24.55
C ASP A 268 -20.70 12.04 -24.96
N ARG A 269 -20.94 11.84 -26.27
CA ARG A 269 -22.19 11.29 -26.81
C ARG A 269 -22.17 9.76 -26.91
N GLY A 270 -21.10 9.10 -26.50
CA GLY A 270 -20.93 7.66 -26.62
C GLY A 270 -20.53 7.19 -28.04
N GLU A 271 -20.20 8.10 -28.95
CA GLU A 271 -19.81 7.77 -30.32
C GLU A 271 -18.31 7.48 -30.41
N VAL A 272 -17.95 6.49 -31.23
CA VAL A 272 -16.55 6.12 -31.44
C VAL A 272 -15.88 7.16 -32.35
N ILE A 273 -14.84 7.82 -31.84
CA ILE A 273 -14.08 8.86 -32.56
C ILE A 273 -13.33 8.19 -33.73
N PRO A 274 -13.43 8.64 -34.98
CA PRO A 274 -12.71 8.04 -36.11
C PRO A 274 -11.20 8.25 -35.98
N LEU A 275 -10.41 7.30 -36.48
CA LEU A 275 -8.96 7.46 -36.56
C LEU A 275 -8.56 8.22 -37.83
N PRO A 276 -7.40 8.92 -37.84
CA PRO A 276 -6.83 9.42 -39.08
C PRO A 276 -6.58 8.27 -40.07
N GLU A 277 -6.89 8.50 -41.35
CA GLU A 277 -6.82 7.48 -42.41
C GLU A 277 -5.44 6.77 -42.48
N ALA A 278 -4.36 7.53 -42.26
CA ALA A 278 -3.00 7.00 -42.25
C ALA A 278 -2.74 6.01 -41.11
N ILE A 279 -3.39 6.19 -39.96
CA ILE A 279 -3.27 5.30 -38.81
C ILE A 279 -4.20 4.10 -38.96
N GLU A 280 -5.44 4.32 -39.42
CA GLU A 280 -6.46 3.28 -39.59
C GLU A 280 -6.02 2.16 -40.55
N LYS A 281 -5.39 2.49 -41.68
CA LYS A 281 -4.85 1.51 -42.63
C LYS A 281 -3.90 0.50 -41.98
N GLY A 282 -3.12 0.94 -40.99
CA GLY A 282 -2.15 0.11 -40.26
C GLY A 282 -2.76 -0.91 -39.29
N ILE A 283 -4.06 -0.83 -38.99
CA ILE A 283 -4.73 -1.75 -38.05
C ILE A 283 -4.80 -3.16 -38.61
N LYS A 284 -5.22 -3.30 -39.88
CA LYS A 284 -5.40 -4.61 -40.54
C LYS A 284 -4.11 -5.15 -41.16
N SER A 285 -3.12 -4.29 -41.41
CA SER A 285 -1.88 -4.68 -42.07
C SER A 285 -0.68 -3.97 -41.47
N VAL A 286 0.25 -4.76 -40.92
CA VAL A 286 1.52 -4.28 -40.35
C VAL A 286 2.31 -3.45 -41.37
N SER A 287 2.31 -3.84 -42.65
CA SER A 287 3.05 -3.14 -43.70
C SER A 287 2.51 -1.73 -44.00
N GLN A 288 1.32 -1.40 -43.51
CA GLN A 288 0.67 -0.11 -43.67
C GLN A 288 0.74 0.77 -42.40
N ARG A 289 1.48 0.36 -41.36
CA ARG A 289 1.68 1.13 -40.11
C ARG A 289 2.62 2.32 -40.33
N GLY A 290 2.13 3.37 -40.96
CA GLY A 290 2.86 4.62 -41.15
C GLY A 290 2.76 5.55 -39.94
N GLY A 291 3.88 6.00 -39.39
CA GLY A 291 3.92 7.03 -38.33
C GLY A 291 3.43 6.59 -36.94
N TRP A 292 3.19 5.29 -36.72
CA TRP A 292 2.66 4.76 -35.45
C TRP A 292 3.55 5.04 -34.22
N ASN A 293 4.87 5.22 -34.42
CA ASN A 293 5.80 5.53 -33.32
C ASN A 293 5.93 7.04 -33.04
N ARG A 294 5.22 7.90 -33.78
CA ARG A 294 5.17 9.34 -33.50
C ARG A 294 4.16 9.62 -32.38
N PRO A 295 4.29 10.73 -31.65
CA PRO A 295 3.27 11.18 -30.70
C PRO A 295 1.89 11.22 -31.36
N ALA A 296 0.87 10.73 -30.66
CA ALA A 296 -0.51 10.85 -31.08
C ALA A 296 -0.99 12.31 -30.97
N GLY A 297 -1.99 12.69 -31.76
CA GLY A 297 -2.56 14.05 -31.69
C GLY A 297 -3.17 14.33 -30.31
N PRO A 298 -3.19 15.60 -29.84
CA PRO A 298 -3.64 15.95 -28.48
C PRO A 298 -5.09 15.53 -28.20
N ASP A 299 -5.95 15.54 -29.22
CA ASP A 299 -7.35 15.09 -29.13
C ASP A 299 -7.48 13.58 -28.87
N TYR A 300 -6.42 12.82 -29.14
CA TYR A 300 -6.36 11.36 -29.01
C TYR A 300 -5.54 10.91 -27.81
N ALA A 301 -4.45 11.63 -27.55
CA ALA A 301 -3.33 11.17 -26.74
C ALA A 301 -3.54 11.39 -25.25
N LEU A 302 -3.15 10.39 -24.46
CA LEU A 302 -2.64 10.62 -23.11
C LEU A 302 -1.22 11.23 -23.16
N PRO A 303 -0.71 11.83 -22.07
CA PRO A 303 0.65 12.37 -22.03
C PRO A 303 1.69 11.35 -22.52
N THR A 304 2.59 11.77 -23.41
CA THR A 304 3.65 10.95 -24.03
C THR A 304 3.19 9.78 -24.91
N GLU A 305 1.89 9.64 -25.16
CA GLU A 305 1.35 8.51 -25.89
C GLU A 305 1.66 8.59 -27.39
N THR A 306 2.20 7.51 -27.95
CA THR A 306 2.38 7.35 -29.40
C THR A 306 1.11 6.84 -30.08
N TRP A 307 0.98 7.00 -31.40
CA TRP A 307 -0.15 6.43 -32.15
C TRP A 307 -0.30 4.90 -31.95
N ARG A 308 0.81 4.17 -31.80
CA ARG A 308 0.83 2.73 -31.49
C ARG A 308 0.16 2.43 -30.16
N GLU A 309 0.50 3.20 -29.14
CA GLU A 309 -0.06 3.04 -27.79
C GLU A 309 -1.53 3.44 -27.77
N HIS A 310 -1.88 4.55 -28.42
CA HIS A 310 -3.27 4.99 -28.59
C HIS A 310 -4.11 3.92 -29.30
N VAL A 311 -3.63 3.34 -30.41
CA VAL A 311 -4.36 2.27 -31.11
C VAL A 311 -4.53 1.04 -30.22
N SER A 312 -3.51 0.65 -29.46
CA SER A 312 -3.60 -0.46 -28.50
C SER A 312 -4.64 -0.17 -27.41
N ARG A 313 -4.63 1.04 -26.84
CA ARG A 313 -5.61 1.48 -25.82
C ARG A 313 -7.02 1.55 -26.39
N ARG A 314 -7.17 2.06 -27.61
CA ARG A 314 -8.43 2.12 -28.35
C ARG A 314 -9.04 0.75 -28.58
N GLN A 315 -8.26 -0.20 -29.11
CA GLN A 315 -8.72 -1.57 -29.34
C GLN A 315 -9.19 -2.20 -28.03
N ARG A 316 -8.43 -2.00 -26.95
CA ARG A 316 -8.80 -2.48 -25.62
C ARG A 316 -10.08 -1.83 -25.09
N CYS A 317 -10.22 -0.52 -25.22
CA CYS A 317 -11.40 0.23 -24.80
C CYS A 317 -12.66 -0.30 -25.51
N LEU A 318 -12.61 -0.47 -26.83
CA LEU A 318 -13.72 -0.99 -27.62
C LEU A 318 -14.02 -2.47 -27.34
N GLU A 319 -12.99 -3.29 -27.10
CA GLU A 319 -13.15 -4.68 -26.66
C GLU A 319 -13.90 -4.75 -25.32
N ILE A 320 -13.44 -3.98 -24.32
CA ILE A 320 -14.07 -3.93 -23.00
C ILE A 320 -15.51 -3.44 -23.12
N ARG A 321 -15.76 -2.35 -23.86
CA ARG A 321 -17.10 -1.82 -24.09
C ARG A 321 -18.04 -2.89 -24.68
N GLY A 322 -17.57 -3.64 -25.67
CA GLY A 322 -18.32 -4.74 -26.26
C GLY A 322 -18.64 -5.86 -25.26
N ARG A 323 -17.69 -6.22 -24.39
CA ARG A 323 -17.90 -7.24 -23.33
C ARG A 323 -18.90 -6.82 -22.25
N LEU A 324 -18.91 -5.53 -21.92
CA LEU A 324 -19.90 -4.97 -21.00
C LEU A 324 -21.30 -5.04 -21.61
N GLN A 325 -21.44 -4.62 -22.88
CA GLN A 325 -22.71 -4.64 -23.62
C GLN A 325 -23.24 -6.04 -23.91
N SER A 326 -22.35 -7.03 -24.12
CA SER A 326 -22.74 -8.42 -24.35
C SER A 326 -23.07 -9.18 -23.06
N GLY A 327 -22.89 -8.54 -21.89
CA GLY A 327 -23.05 -9.18 -20.59
C GLY A 327 -22.03 -10.29 -20.35
N GLU A 328 -20.80 -10.18 -20.86
CA GLU A 328 -19.72 -11.15 -20.60
C GLU A 328 -19.07 -10.94 -19.22
N ILE A 329 -19.12 -9.72 -18.69
CA ILE A 329 -18.60 -9.37 -17.36
C ILE A 329 -19.65 -9.70 -16.30
N ARG A 330 -19.34 -10.65 -15.41
CA ARG A 330 -20.34 -11.24 -14.50
C ARG A 330 -19.84 -11.53 -13.09
N GLU A 331 -18.57 -11.28 -12.81
CA GLU A 331 -18.00 -11.44 -11.48
C GLU A 331 -17.21 -10.21 -11.07
N ILE A 332 -17.15 -9.95 -9.77
CA ILE A 332 -16.43 -8.76 -9.28
C ILE A 332 -14.93 -8.82 -9.58
N ASN A 333 -14.35 -10.02 -9.67
CA ASN A 333 -12.95 -10.21 -10.07
C ASN A 333 -12.68 -9.80 -11.52
N ASP A 334 -13.70 -9.77 -12.39
CA ASP A 334 -13.56 -9.26 -13.75
C ASP A 334 -13.20 -7.77 -13.75
N PHE A 335 -13.64 -6.99 -12.74
CA PHE A 335 -13.27 -5.58 -12.64
C PHE A 335 -11.77 -5.37 -12.44
N ILE A 336 -11.10 -6.31 -11.77
CA ILE A 336 -9.64 -6.30 -11.65
C ILE A 336 -9.01 -6.77 -12.98
N THR A 337 -9.50 -7.89 -13.52
CA THR A 337 -9.01 -8.49 -14.79
C THR A 337 -9.06 -7.52 -15.97
N TYR A 338 -10.16 -6.77 -16.11
CA TYR A 338 -10.36 -5.80 -17.19
C TYR A 338 -9.99 -4.36 -16.79
N ASN A 339 -9.56 -4.16 -15.54
CA ASN A 339 -9.19 -2.86 -14.96
C ASN A 339 -10.29 -1.80 -15.15
N LEU A 340 -11.48 -2.11 -14.63
CA LEU A 340 -12.66 -1.26 -14.66
C LEU A 340 -12.76 -0.38 -13.42
N ASN A 341 -13.62 0.64 -13.46
CA ASN A 341 -13.90 1.50 -12.33
C ASN A 341 -14.78 0.81 -11.28
N ILE A 342 -14.17 -0.08 -10.50
CA ILE A 342 -14.83 -0.89 -9.46
C ILE A 342 -15.48 -0.06 -8.36
N ARG A 343 -14.94 1.13 -8.07
CA ARG A 343 -15.47 2.04 -7.06
C ARG A 343 -16.80 2.64 -7.52
N GLN A 344 -16.82 3.21 -8.72
CA GLN A 344 -18.06 3.74 -9.31
C GLN A 344 -19.14 2.66 -9.40
N PHE A 345 -18.76 1.46 -9.82
CA PHE A 345 -19.68 0.33 -9.88
C PHE A 345 -20.26 -0.05 -8.52
N ALA A 346 -19.43 -0.11 -7.46
CA ALA A 346 -19.91 -0.39 -6.12
C ALA A 346 -20.90 0.66 -5.60
N GLU A 347 -20.59 1.94 -5.81
CA GLU A 347 -21.47 3.05 -5.42
C GLU A 347 -22.81 3.00 -6.17
N ASP A 348 -22.79 2.78 -7.48
CA ASP A 348 -24.00 2.67 -8.30
C ASP A 348 -24.85 1.45 -7.92
N VAL A 349 -24.23 0.30 -7.62
CA VAL A 349 -24.95 -0.91 -7.17
C VAL A 349 -25.66 -0.67 -5.84
N VAL A 350 -25.01 -0.01 -4.89
CA VAL A 350 -25.61 0.31 -3.59
C VAL A 350 -26.73 1.35 -3.76
N ALA A 351 -26.45 2.46 -4.45
CA ALA A 351 -27.42 3.54 -4.67
C ALA A 351 -28.63 3.07 -5.51
N GLY A 352 -28.39 2.19 -6.48
CA GLY A 352 -29.40 1.64 -7.38
C GLY A 352 -30.03 0.32 -6.92
N SER A 353 -29.76 -0.14 -5.69
CA SER A 353 -30.27 -1.42 -5.19
C SER A 353 -31.81 -1.48 -5.29
N GLU A 354 -32.35 -2.29 -6.19
CA GLU A 354 -33.80 -2.46 -6.41
C GLU A 354 -34.48 -3.20 -5.23
N GLY A 355 -33.77 -4.15 -4.61
CA GLY A 355 -34.28 -4.98 -3.52
C GLY A 355 -33.67 -4.62 -2.16
N PRO A 356 -34.47 -4.57 -1.07
CA PRO A 356 -33.98 -4.24 0.26
C PRO A 356 -33.03 -5.31 0.84
N GLU A 357 -33.11 -6.56 0.39
CA GLU A 357 -32.23 -7.67 0.80
C GLU A 357 -30.79 -7.48 0.31
N LEU A 358 -30.62 -6.95 -0.91
CA LEU A 358 -29.29 -6.61 -1.44
C LEU A 358 -28.68 -5.49 -0.62
N LEU A 359 -29.47 -4.45 -0.32
CA LEU A 359 -29.03 -3.33 0.51
C LEU A 359 -28.62 -3.78 1.91
N ARG A 360 -29.41 -4.65 2.56
CA ARG A 360 -29.07 -5.25 3.86
C ARG A 360 -27.74 -6.00 3.80
N ALA A 361 -27.56 -6.81 2.76
CA ALA A 361 -26.36 -7.60 2.58
C ALA A 361 -25.10 -6.72 2.43
N PHE A 362 -25.19 -5.62 1.67
CA PHE A 362 -24.10 -4.65 1.56
C PHE A 362 -23.87 -3.86 2.85
N TYR A 363 -24.92 -3.33 3.46
CA TYR A 363 -24.80 -2.57 4.71
C TYR A 363 -24.14 -3.41 5.80
N GLU A 364 -24.57 -4.67 5.94
CA GLU A 364 -23.95 -5.58 6.90
C GLU A 364 -22.48 -5.84 6.55
N ALA A 365 -22.16 -6.17 5.29
CA ALA A 365 -20.78 -6.41 4.86
C ALA A 365 -19.86 -5.18 5.10
N ILE A 366 -20.35 -3.97 4.82
CA ILE A 366 -19.63 -2.71 5.04
C ILE A 366 -19.44 -2.47 6.55
N SER A 367 -20.48 -2.69 7.35
CA SER A 367 -20.44 -2.45 8.80
C SER A 367 -19.55 -3.43 9.57
N THR A 368 -19.27 -4.62 9.01
CA THR A 368 -18.54 -5.69 9.73
C THR A 368 -17.20 -6.10 9.11
N VAL A 369 -16.82 -5.57 7.93
CA VAL A 369 -15.56 -5.96 7.29
C VAL A 369 -14.35 -5.59 8.17
N THR A 370 -13.45 -6.53 8.38
CA THR A 370 -12.20 -6.29 9.12
C THR A 370 -11.03 -6.05 8.15
N VAL A 371 -10.54 -4.81 8.09
CA VAL A 371 -9.42 -4.39 7.22
C VAL A 371 -8.17 -4.17 8.05
N LEU A 372 -7.14 -4.97 7.78
CA LEU A 372 -5.87 -4.93 8.50
C LEU A 372 -4.74 -4.35 7.64
N ASP A 373 -3.98 -3.41 8.21
CA ASP A 373 -2.61 -3.10 7.79
C ASP A 373 -1.62 -3.57 8.87
N PRO A 374 -0.92 -4.71 8.68
CA PRO A 374 -0.07 -5.30 9.72
C PRO A 374 1.34 -4.69 9.80
N THR A 375 1.61 -3.65 9.00
CA THR A 375 2.83 -2.81 9.02
C THR A 375 2.42 -1.37 8.69
N CYS A 376 1.53 -0.80 9.51
CA CYS A 376 0.71 0.34 9.11
C CYS A 376 1.45 1.67 9.00
N GLY A 377 2.62 1.79 9.62
CA GLY A 377 3.36 3.04 9.73
C GLY A 377 2.42 4.15 10.23
N SER A 378 2.39 5.26 9.48
CA SER A 378 1.52 6.40 9.79
C SER A 378 0.05 6.23 9.36
N GLY A 379 -0.37 5.06 8.88
CA GLY A 379 -1.76 4.72 8.56
C GLY A 379 -2.23 5.00 7.13
N ALA A 380 -1.34 5.14 6.14
CA ALA A 380 -1.71 5.53 4.77
C ALA A 380 -2.73 4.58 4.10
N PHE A 381 -2.61 3.27 4.32
CA PHE A 381 -3.59 2.29 3.83
C PHE A 381 -4.90 2.30 4.62
N LEU A 382 -4.86 2.52 5.93
CA LEU A 382 -6.08 2.63 6.74
C LEU A 382 -6.91 3.85 6.33
N PHE A 383 -6.25 4.95 5.97
CA PHE A 383 -6.89 6.11 5.36
C PHE A 383 -7.50 5.80 3.99
N ALA A 384 -6.80 5.04 3.15
CA ALA A 384 -7.36 4.61 1.88
C ALA A 384 -8.59 3.70 2.09
N ALA A 385 -8.56 2.78 3.05
CA ALA A 385 -9.71 1.95 3.41
C ALA A 385 -10.90 2.81 3.90
N LEU A 386 -10.65 3.79 4.76
CA LEU A 386 -11.66 4.75 5.22
C LEU A 386 -12.34 5.47 4.04
N ASN A 387 -11.55 5.95 3.08
CA ASN A 387 -12.04 6.65 1.89
C ASN A 387 -12.79 5.75 0.89
N ILE A 388 -12.65 4.43 0.99
CA ILE A 388 -13.42 3.46 0.20
C ILE A 388 -14.74 3.09 0.91
N LEU A 389 -14.72 2.92 2.23
CA LEU A 389 -15.89 2.49 3.00
C LEU A 389 -16.90 3.62 3.23
N GLU A 390 -16.45 4.86 3.46
CA GLU A 390 -17.32 5.99 3.80
C GLU A 390 -18.41 6.26 2.74
N PRO A 391 -18.09 6.39 1.43
CA PRO A 391 -19.11 6.66 0.42
C PRO A 391 -20.12 5.53 0.27
N LEU A 392 -19.68 4.28 0.43
CA LEU A 392 -20.53 3.10 0.35
C LEU A 392 -21.47 3.02 1.56
N TYR A 393 -20.95 3.28 2.76
CA TYR A 393 -21.76 3.37 3.98
C TYR A 393 -22.83 4.47 3.84
N ASN A 394 -22.41 5.66 3.40
CA ASN A 394 -23.32 6.78 3.21
C ASN A 394 -24.41 6.45 2.18
N SER A 395 -24.04 5.85 1.05
CA SER A 395 -24.97 5.41 0.01
C SER A 395 -25.98 4.37 0.52
N CYS A 396 -25.56 3.48 1.43
CA CYS A 396 -26.49 2.53 2.05
C CYS A 396 -27.57 3.25 2.85
N LEU A 397 -27.19 4.22 3.69
CA LEU A 397 -28.13 4.99 4.51
C LEU A 397 -29.09 5.82 3.64
N ASP A 398 -28.58 6.50 2.60
CA ASP A 398 -29.42 7.26 1.67
C ASP A 398 -30.42 6.35 0.95
N ARG A 399 -29.99 5.15 0.55
CA ARG A 399 -30.89 4.18 -0.07
C ARG A 399 -31.93 3.61 0.90
N MET A 400 -31.58 3.43 2.19
CA MET A 400 -32.56 3.04 3.23
C MET A 400 -33.65 4.11 3.39
N HIS A 401 -33.28 5.40 3.43
CA HIS A 401 -34.25 6.50 3.45
C HIS A 401 -35.17 6.46 2.22
N ALA A 402 -34.60 6.31 1.02
CA ALA A 402 -35.37 6.25 -0.22
C ALA A 402 -36.41 5.10 -0.20
N PHE A 403 -36.04 3.91 0.29
CA PHE A 403 -36.99 2.78 0.43
C PHE A 403 -38.17 3.09 1.36
N ILE A 404 -37.93 3.84 2.45
CA ILE A 404 -38.99 4.24 3.38
C ILE A 404 -39.88 5.30 2.73
N GLU A 405 -39.29 6.32 2.10
CA GLU A 405 -40.05 7.37 1.41
C GLU A 405 -40.92 6.81 0.27
N ASP A 406 -40.36 5.92 -0.55
CA ASP A 406 -41.11 5.29 -1.65
C ASP A 406 -42.29 4.46 -1.13
N LEU A 407 -42.09 3.73 -0.02
CA LEU A 407 -43.15 2.99 0.63
C LEU A 407 -44.27 3.91 1.13
N GLU A 408 -43.91 5.01 1.79
CA GLU A 408 -44.87 6.00 2.30
C GLU A 408 -45.62 6.72 1.17
N ARG A 409 -44.93 7.06 0.07
CA ARG A 409 -45.53 7.67 -1.12
C ARG A 409 -46.45 6.73 -1.89
N SER A 410 -46.17 5.43 -1.90
CA SER A 410 -46.98 4.43 -2.62
C SER A 410 -48.43 4.34 -2.12
N GLY A 411 -48.66 4.67 -0.85
CA GLY A 411 -49.97 4.52 -0.20
C GLY A 411 -50.45 3.06 -0.09
N GLU A 412 -49.61 2.08 -0.40
CA GLU A 412 -49.95 0.66 -0.33
C GLU A 412 -50.16 0.21 1.12
N ARG A 413 -51.16 -0.66 1.35
CA ARG A 413 -51.32 -1.30 2.66
C ARG A 413 -50.17 -2.27 2.90
N HIS A 414 -49.27 -1.91 3.82
CA HIS A 414 -48.15 -2.75 4.23
C HIS A 414 -48.19 -3.03 5.73
N SER A 415 -47.45 -4.06 6.17
CA SER A 415 -47.24 -4.31 7.60
C SER A 415 -46.53 -3.11 8.24
N PRO A 416 -46.91 -2.70 9.47
CA PRO A 416 -46.17 -1.69 10.23
C PRO A 416 -44.70 -2.05 10.46
N ARG A 417 -44.34 -3.35 10.42
CA ARG A 417 -42.97 -3.84 10.59
C ARG A 417 -42.13 -3.84 9.32
N LYS A 418 -42.71 -3.52 8.16
CA LYS A 418 -41.94 -3.45 6.90
C LYS A 418 -40.89 -2.34 7.03
N PHE A 419 -39.62 -2.68 6.84
CA PHE A 419 -38.46 -1.78 7.04
C PHE A 419 -38.30 -1.26 8.48
N GLU A 420 -38.75 -2.01 9.48
CA GLU A 420 -38.51 -1.69 10.90
C GLU A 420 -37.01 -1.59 11.20
N ASP A 421 -36.20 -2.47 10.61
CA ASP A 421 -34.74 -2.45 10.72
C ASP A 421 -34.13 -1.19 10.12
N PHE A 422 -34.55 -0.76 8.92
CA PHE A 422 -34.07 0.49 8.32
C PHE A 422 -34.45 1.69 9.17
N ARG A 423 -35.71 1.78 9.63
CA ARG A 423 -36.14 2.88 10.52
C ARG A 423 -35.33 2.92 11.81
N LYS A 424 -35.02 1.75 12.39
CA LYS A 424 -34.20 1.67 13.59
C LYS A 424 -32.78 2.18 13.32
N THR A 425 -32.13 1.69 12.27
CA THR A 425 -30.79 2.12 11.87
C THR A 425 -30.74 3.63 11.65
N LEU A 426 -31.65 4.18 10.84
CA LEU A 426 -31.69 5.61 10.55
C LEU A 426 -31.99 6.45 11.80
N ALA A 427 -32.93 6.01 12.65
CA ALA A 427 -33.23 6.70 13.89
C ALA A 427 -32.06 6.67 14.88
N ASP A 428 -31.23 5.62 14.86
CA ASP A 428 -30.01 5.57 15.67
C ASP A 428 -28.95 6.53 15.09
N VAL A 429 -28.75 6.59 13.77
CA VAL A 429 -27.86 7.56 13.10
C VAL A 429 -28.30 9.01 13.37
N ASP A 430 -29.60 9.30 13.27
CA ASP A 430 -30.18 10.63 13.45
C ASP A 430 -30.06 11.18 14.88
N ARG A 431 -29.70 10.33 15.87
CA ARG A 431 -29.36 10.81 17.23
C ARG A 431 -28.03 11.54 17.28
N HIS A 432 -27.13 11.26 16.34
CA HIS A 432 -25.81 11.88 16.29
C HIS A 432 -25.89 13.26 15.60
N PRO A 433 -25.22 14.28 16.13
CA PRO A 433 -25.31 15.65 15.62
C PRO A 433 -24.72 15.83 14.22
N ASN A 434 -23.79 14.96 13.82
CA ASN A 434 -23.09 15.05 12.54
C ASN A 434 -22.96 13.65 11.91
N ARG A 435 -23.75 13.39 10.87
CA ARG A 435 -23.77 12.10 10.18
C ARG A 435 -22.40 11.70 9.56
N PRO A 436 -21.68 12.55 8.82
CA PRO A 436 -20.33 12.22 8.35
C PRO A 436 -19.36 11.83 9.47
N TYR A 437 -19.39 12.55 10.59
CA TYR A 437 -18.59 12.21 11.77
C TYR A 437 -18.94 10.82 12.30
N PHE A 438 -20.24 10.52 12.46
CA PHE A 438 -20.71 9.21 12.93
C PHE A 438 -20.27 8.06 12.00
N ILE A 439 -20.39 8.24 10.68
CA ILE A 439 -19.99 7.22 9.69
C ILE A 439 -18.50 6.95 9.80
N LEU A 440 -17.67 8.01 9.78
CA LEU A 440 -16.21 7.85 9.91
C LEU A 440 -15.83 7.21 11.25
N LYS A 441 -16.48 7.61 12.34
CA LYS A 441 -16.24 7.05 13.68
C LYS A 441 -16.58 5.56 13.71
N SER A 442 -17.73 5.18 13.13
CA SER A 442 -18.15 3.79 13.02
C SER A 442 -17.14 2.95 12.22
N ILE A 443 -16.63 3.49 11.11
CA ILE A 443 -15.62 2.79 10.29
C ILE A 443 -14.30 2.63 11.05
N ILE A 444 -13.83 3.69 11.68
CA ILE A 444 -12.58 3.69 12.46
C ILE A 444 -12.62 2.65 13.58
N VAL A 445 -13.75 2.54 14.28
CA VAL A 445 -13.92 1.62 15.42
C VAL A 445 -14.16 0.18 14.94
N ASN A 446 -15.02 -0.05 13.96
CA ASN A 446 -15.47 -1.40 13.63
C ASN A 446 -14.66 -2.09 12.52
N ASN A 447 -13.98 -1.32 11.66
CA ASN A 447 -13.42 -1.87 10.42
C ASN A 447 -11.89 -1.78 10.32
N LEU A 448 -11.26 -0.78 10.95
CA LEU A 448 -9.84 -0.49 10.71
C LEU A 448 -8.95 -1.06 11.82
N TYR A 449 -7.93 -1.81 11.42
CA TYR A 449 -6.96 -2.46 12.31
C TYR A 449 -5.55 -2.23 11.81
N GLY A 450 -4.63 -1.89 12.70
CA GLY A 450 -3.25 -1.55 12.36
C GLY A 450 -2.26 -2.12 13.35
N VAL A 451 -1.15 -2.64 12.86
CA VAL A 451 -0.02 -3.05 13.70
C VAL A 451 1.25 -2.46 13.13
N ASP A 452 2.11 -1.92 13.99
CA ASP A 452 3.42 -1.43 13.62
C ASP A 452 4.43 -1.66 14.75
N ILE A 453 5.70 -1.88 14.42
CA ILE A 453 6.72 -2.13 15.45
C ILE A 453 7.15 -0.82 16.16
N MET A 454 6.89 0.34 15.56
CA MET A 454 7.23 1.64 16.10
C MET A 454 6.02 2.30 16.78
N GLU A 455 6.10 2.48 18.09
CA GLU A 455 5.05 3.16 18.88
C GLU A 455 4.76 4.58 18.33
N GLU A 456 5.79 5.33 17.93
CA GLU A 456 5.58 6.66 17.36
C GLU A 456 4.77 6.62 16.05
N ALA A 457 4.90 5.57 15.25
CA ALA A 457 4.14 5.42 14.02
C ALA A 457 2.65 5.19 14.30
N VAL A 458 2.36 4.31 15.27
CA VAL A 458 1.02 4.04 15.79
C VAL A 458 0.36 5.32 16.29
N GLU A 459 1.05 6.11 17.11
CA GLU A 459 0.51 7.37 17.65
C GLU A 459 0.21 8.41 16.56
N ILE A 460 1.04 8.49 15.52
CA ILE A 460 0.75 9.33 14.36
C ILE A 460 -0.46 8.82 13.57
N CYS A 461 -0.59 7.51 13.38
CA CYS A 461 -1.75 6.91 12.73
C CYS A 461 -3.04 7.30 13.48
N LYS A 462 -3.07 7.11 14.80
CA LYS A 462 -4.21 7.51 15.66
C LYS A 462 -4.49 9.01 15.53
N LEU A 463 -3.46 9.85 15.64
CA LEU A 463 -3.59 11.31 15.52
C LEU A 463 -4.23 11.72 14.20
N ARG A 464 -3.78 11.15 13.07
CA ARG A 464 -4.35 11.46 11.75
C ARG A 464 -5.82 11.09 11.70
N LEU A 465 -6.20 9.89 12.17
CA LEU A 465 -7.60 9.42 12.17
C LEU A 465 -8.49 10.39 12.98
N PHE A 466 -8.01 10.85 14.14
CA PHE A 466 -8.73 11.84 14.94
C PHE A 466 -8.86 13.19 14.23
N LEU A 467 -7.80 13.69 13.58
CA LEU A 467 -7.88 14.94 12.82
C LEU A 467 -8.87 14.83 11.66
N LYS A 468 -8.95 13.67 10.99
CA LYS A 468 -9.92 13.43 9.91
C LYS A 468 -11.38 13.48 10.41
N LEU A 469 -11.65 12.98 11.62
CA LEU A 469 -12.95 13.08 12.26
C LEU A 469 -13.30 14.53 12.61
N VAL A 470 -12.40 15.21 13.32
CA VAL A 470 -12.61 16.59 13.76
C VAL A 470 -12.80 17.55 12.57
N ALA A 471 -12.16 17.26 11.43
CA ALA A 471 -12.33 18.02 10.20
C ALA A 471 -13.76 18.02 9.65
N GLN A 472 -14.61 17.04 10.00
CA GLN A 472 -16.03 17.00 9.58
C GLN A 472 -16.93 17.95 10.36
N VAL A 473 -16.41 18.61 11.39
CA VAL A 473 -17.18 19.43 12.33
C VAL A 473 -16.79 20.90 12.19
N ASP A 474 -17.79 21.78 12.23
CA ASP A 474 -17.61 23.23 12.19
C ASP A 474 -17.89 23.93 13.51
N LYS A 475 -18.73 23.35 14.38
CA LYS A 475 -19.09 23.93 15.68
C LYS A 475 -18.79 22.95 16.80
N THR A 476 -18.24 23.45 17.91
CA THR A 476 -17.86 22.64 19.08
C THR A 476 -19.01 21.79 19.62
N LYS A 477 -20.26 22.27 19.53
CA LYS A 477 -21.45 21.53 20.01
C LYS A 477 -21.78 20.27 19.20
N ASP A 478 -21.30 20.20 17.95
CA ASP A 478 -21.53 19.08 17.05
C ASP A 478 -20.35 18.08 17.12
N LEU A 479 -19.35 18.36 17.99
CA LEU A 479 -18.20 17.49 18.24
C LEU A 479 -18.54 16.45 19.30
N GLU A 480 -18.61 15.20 18.90
CA GLU A 480 -18.76 14.07 19.81
C GLU A 480 -17.39 13.63 20.39
N PRO A 481 -17.40 12.85 21.49
CA PRO A 481 -16.18 12.27 22.04
C PRO A 481 -15.47 11.40 21.00
N LEU A 482 -14.14 11.58 20.90
CA LEU A 482 -13.30 10.84 19.97
C LEU A 482 -13.37 9.33 20.24
N PRO A 483 -13.27 8.49 19.19
CA PRO A 483 -13.12 7.06 19.40
C PRO A 483 -11.77 6.77 20.06
N ASP A 484 -11.78 5.75 20.89
CA ASP A 484 -10.61 5.09 21.43
C ASP A 484 -10.26 3.87 20.59
N VAL A 485 -9.14 4.00 19.88
CA VAL A 485 -8.61 3.00 18.94
C VAL A 485 -7.37 2.30 19.50
N ASP A 486 -7.11 2.41 20.81
CA ASP A 486 -5.93 1.78 21.46
C ASP A 486 -5.89 0.26 21.28
N PHE A 487 -7.05 -0.36 21.05
CA PHE A 487 -7.18 -1.81 20.83
C PHE A 487 -7.32 -2.18 19.35
N ASN A 488 -7.35 -1.21 18.44
CA ASN A 488 -7.45 -1.42 17.00
C ASN A 488 -6.10 -1.16 16.31
N ILE A 489 -5.42 -0.08 16.71
CA ILE A 489 -4.13 0.34 16.17
C ILE A 489 -3.07 0.18 17.28
N ARG A 490 -2.16 -0.78 17.11
CA ARG A 490 -1.33 -1.30 18.20
C ARG A 490 0.14 -1.38 17.83
N ALA A 491 1.00 -1.10 18.81
CA ALA A 491 2.42 -1.31 18.66
C ALA A 491 2.80 -2.76 18.96
N GLY A 492 3.66 -3.34 18.13
CA GLY A 492 4.21 -4.68 18.32
C GLY A 492 4.82 -5.26 17.05
N ASN A 493 5.62 -6.30 17.25
CA ASN A 493 6.27 -6.99 16.15
C ASN A 493 5.31 -7.98 15.49
N THR A 494 4.80 -7.61 14.32
CA THR A 494 3.90 -8.43 13.48
C THR A 494 4.37 -9.88 13.31
N LEU A 495 5.69 -10.12 13.30
CA LEU A 495 6.28 -11.45 13.06
C LEU A 495 6.46 -12.30 14.33
N VAL A 496 6.47 -11.70 15.52
CA VAL A 496 6.73 -12.38 16.79
C VAL A 496 5.45 -12.44 17.61
N GLY A 497 5.02 -13.65 17.97
CA GLY A 497 3.80 -13.88 18.74
C GLY A 497 3.01 -15.05 18.19
N PHE A 498 2.03 -15.49 18.97
CA PHE A 498 1.17 -16.63 18.60
C PHE A 498 0.01 -16.17 17.73
N VAL A 499 -0.20 -16.84 16.60
CA VAL A 499 -1.33 -16.63 15.68
C VAL A 499 -2.50 -17.55 15.98
N SER A 500 -2.24 -18.74 16.52
CA SER A 500 -3.29 -19.75 16.73
C SER A 500 -3.12 -20.51 18.03
N ARG A 501 -4.23 -21.12 18.47
CA ARG A 501 -4.27 -22.09 19.58
C ARG A 501 -3.26 -23.22 19.41
N ASP A 502 -3.07 -23.71 18.17
CA ASP A 502 -2.14 -24.81 17.88
C ASP A 502 -0.68 -24.40 18.11
N GLU A 503 -0.30 -23.15 17.81
CA GLU A 503 1.04 -22.65 18.14
C GLU A 503 1.28 -22.59 19.65
N ILE A 504 0.27 -22.15 20.42
CA ILE A 504 0.32 -22.12 21.89
C ILE A 504 0.44 -23.55 22.44
N ARG A 505 -0.35 -24.49 21.90
CA ARG A 505 -0.28 -25.92 22.27
C ARG A 505 1.13 -26.46 22.09
N ASN A 506 1.73 -26.23 20.91
CA ASN A 506 3.07 -26.72 20.60
C ASN A 506 4.13 -26.13 21.55
N ALA A 507 4.00 -24.85 21.92
CA ALA A 507 4.90 -24.23 22.90
C ALA A 507 4.72 -24.84 24.31
N ALA A 508 3.49 -25.02 24.75
CA ALA A 508 3.17 -25.62 26.05
C ALA A 508 3.61 -27.10 26.16
N GLU A 509 3.47 -27.89 25.09
CA GLU A 509 3.91 -29.29 25.07
C GLU A 509 5.43 -29.42 25.18
N LYS A 510 6.18 -28.55 24.49
CA LYS A 510 7.65 -28.52 24.59
C LYS A 510 8.09 -28.22 26.02
N GLU A 511 7.42 -27.28 26.69
CA GLU A 511 7.70 -26.97 28.10
C GLU A 511 7.54 -28.19 29.01
N ILE A 512 6.42 -28.91 28.87
CA ILE A 512 6.09 -30.06 29.72
C ILE A 512 7.03 -31.25 29.45
N SER A 513 7.40 -31.48 28.18
CA SER A 513 8.31 -32.56 27.79
C SER A 513 9.75 -32.37 28.31
N GLY A 514 10.20 -31.12 28.51
CA GLY A 514 11.51 -30.78 29.06
C GLY A 514 11.68 -31.10 30.55
N GLN A 515 10.60 -31.36 31.28
CA GLN A 515 10.61 -31.66 32.72
C GLN A 515 10.60 -33.17 33.07
N GLY A 516 10.82 -34.06 32.09
CA GLY A 516 11.04 -35.48 32.34
C GLY A 516 9.82 -36.28 32.86
N LYS A 517 8.60 -35.73 32.78
CA LYS A 517 7.36 -36.45 33.08
C LYS A 517 6.32 -36.23 31.98
N LEU A 518 5.88 -37.34 31.37
CA LEU A 518 4.65 -37.39 30.57
C LEU A 518 3.45 -37.16 31.51
N VAL A 519 3.07 -35.91 31.74
CA VAL A 519 1.83 -35.60 32.47
C VAL A 519 0.72 -35.33 31.46
N PHE A 520 0.06 -36.40 31.03
CA PHE A 520 -1.12 -36.33 30.17
C PHE A 520 -2.20 -35.42 30.79
N GLY A 521 -2.67 -34.42 30.03
CA GLY A 521 -3.78 -33.55 30.41
C GLY A 521 -3.44 -32.20 31.06
N GLN A 522 -2.15 -31.89 31.34
CA GLN A 522 -1.76 -30.56 31.84
C GLN A 522 -1.77 -29.48 30.73
N THR A 523 -1.29 -29.81 29.53
CA THR A 523 -1.33 -28.91 28.37
C THR A 523 -2.75 -28.44 28.06
N GLU A 524 -3.71 -29.37 28.00
CA GLU A 524 -5.09 -29.03 27.63
C GLU A 524 -5.76 -28.17 28.71
N LYS A 525 -5.43 -28.36 29.99
CA LYS A 525 -5.90 -27.48 31.08
C LYS A 525 -5.34 -26.06 30.96
N ALA A 526 -4.06 -25.92 30.62
CA ALA A 526 -3.45 -24.61 30.38
C ALA A 526 -4.07 -23.92 29.17
N LEU A 527 -4.26 -24.65 28.06
CA LEU A 527 -4.91 -24.13 26.86
C LEU A 527 -6.35 -23.70 27.12
N GLN A 528 -7.12 -24.51 27.84
CA GLN A 528 -8.49 -24.17 28.20
C GLN A 528 -8.52 -22.87 29.03
N ARG A 529 -7.61 -22.72 30.00
CA ARG A 529 -7.52 -21.49 30.79
C ARG A 529 -7.19 -20.27 29.92
N ILE A 530 -6.19 -20.38 29.04
CA ILE A 530 -5.81 -19.31 28.09
C ILE A 530 -7.00 -18.93 27.20
N GLU A 531 -7.78 -19.91 26.73
CA GLU A 531 -8.99 -19.65 25.94
C GLU A 531 -10.09 -18.97 26.76
N GLU A 532 -10.33 -19.40 28.00
CA GLU A 532 -11.29 -18.76 28.90
C GLU A 532 -10.92 -17.30 29.18
N GLU A 533 -9.64 -17.02 29.41
CA GLU A 533 -9.11 -15.66 29.59
C GLU A 533 -9.26 -14.83 28.31
N ALA A 534 -8.95 -15.41 27.14
CA ALA A 534 -9.12 -14.74 25.85
C ALA A 534 -10.59 -14.45 25.51
N GLU A 535 -11.54 -15.34 25.87
CA GLU A 535 -12.98 -15.10 25.75
C GLU A 535 -13.48 -13.99 26.69
N ILE A 536 -12.86 -13.82 27.88
CA ILE A 536 -13.15 -12.70 28.77
C ILE A 536 -12.67 -11.39 28.13
N VAL A 537 -11.44 -11.36 27.60
CA VAL A 537 -10.88 -10.21 26.89
C VAL A 537 -11.75 -9.82 25.70
N ASP A 538 -12.14 -10.78 24.86
CA ASP A 538 -12.97 -10.51 23.67
C ASP A 538 -14.35 -9.97 24.04
N ARG A 539 -15.03 -10.53 25.05
CA ARG A 539 -16.32 -9.97 25.52
C ARG A 539 -16.17 -8.54 26.04
N ALA A 540 -15.10 -8.25 26.77
CA ALA A 540 -14.81 -6.89 27.22
C ALA A 540 -14.52 -5.96 26.03
N TYR A 541 -13.80 -6.44 25.01
CA TYR A 541 -13.53 -5.71 23.77
C TYR A 541 -14.80 -5.41 22.97
N GLN A 542 -15.71 -6.37 22.80
CA GLN A 542 -17.00 -6.17 22.12
C GLN A 542 -17.85 -5.13 22.85
N LYS A 543 -18.01 -5.27 24.17
CA LYS A 543 -18.74 -4.28 24.98
C LYS A 543 -18.12 -2.90 24.86
N PHE A 544 -16.78 -2.82 24.92
CA PHE A 544 -16.06 -1.58 24.73
C PHE A 544 -16.34 -0.95 23.36
N HIS A 545 -16.35 -1.73 22.29
CA HIS A 545 -16.67 -1.26 20.93
C HIS A 545 -18.11 -0.74 20.82
N GLU A 546 -19.09 -1.51 21.29
CA GLU A 546 -20.51 -1.15 21.26
C GLU A 546 -20.75 0.21 21.92
N MET A 547 -20.16 0.43 23.10
CA MET A 547 -20.29 1.71 23.82
C MET A 547 -19.77 2.92 23.03
N GLN A 548 -18.76 2.75 22.16
CA GLN A 548 -18.14 3.86 21.42
C GLN A 548 -19.05 4.50 20.40
N ILE A 549 -19.93 3.71 19.79
CA ILE A 549 -20.83 4.14 18.73
C ILE A 549 -22.22 4.51 19.27
N GLU A 550 -22.48 4.28 20.56
CA GLU A 550 -23.73 4.68 21.21
C GLU A 550 -23.74 6.20 21.51
N TYR A 551 -24.82 6.86 21.09
CA TYR A 551 -25.05 8.25 21.45
C TYR A 551 -25.27 8.41 22.96
N GLY A 552 -24.55 9.36 23.57
CA GLY A 552 -24.71 9.68 24.99
C GLY A 552 -24.07 8.68 25.96
N MET A 553 -23.08 7.90 25.51
CA MET A 553 -22.24 7.02 26.32
C MET A 553 -21.89 7.60 27.71
N ASP A 554 -22.05 6.80 28.76
CA ASP A 554 -21.57 7.15 30.10
C ASP A 554 -20.04 7.07 30.18
N ALA A 555 -19.40 8.23 30.34
CA ALA A 555 -17.95 8.37 30.36
C ALA A 555 -17.26 7.57 31.49
N ARG A 556 -17.93 7.37 32.64
CA ARG A 556 -17.35 6.63 33.77
C ARG A 556 -17.37 5.13 33.49
N GLU A 557 -18.53 4.62 33.05
CA GLU A 557 -18.63 3.22 32.65
C GLU A 557 -17.63 2.90 31.55
N PHE A 558 -17.50 3.78 30.54
CA PHE A 558 -16.55 3.61 29.45
C PHE A 558 -15.09 3.51 29.95
N SER A 559 -14.68 4.43 30.82
CA SER A 559 -13.33 4.42 31.41
C SER A 559 -13.07 3.17 32.25
N ASP A 560 -14.06 2.71 33.03
CA ASP A 560 -13.96 1.50 33.83
C ASP A 560 -13.86 0.24 32.95
N GLN A 561 -14.64 0.16 31.86
CA GLN A 561 -14.54 -0.92 30.88
C GLN A 561 -13.17 -0.92 30.18
N LYS A 562 -12.66 0.25 29.78
CA LYS A 562 -11.32 0.38 29.19
C LYS A 562 -10.24 -0.16 30.11
N ARG A 563 -10.27 0.24 31.38
CA ARG A 563 -9.30 -0.21 32.39
C ARG A 563 -9.35 -1.72 32.58
N ALA A 564 -10.54 -2.28 32.74
CA ALA A 564 -10.74 -3.72 32.88
C ALA A 564 -10.24 -4.49 31.64
N LEU A 565 -10.52 -4.00 30.44
CA LEU A 565 -10.03 -4.59 29.19
C LEU A 565 -8.50 -4.58 29.11
N ARG A 566 -7.87 -3.45 29.42
CA ARG A 566 -6.40 -3.31 29.43
C ARG A 566 -5.76 -4.25 30.46
N GLU A 567 -6.32 -4.34 31.66
CA GLU A 567 -5.84 -5.27 32.71
C GLU A 567 -5.95 -6.73 32.27
N ASN A 568 -7.12 -7.16 31.78
CA ASN A 568 -7.34 -8.53 31.33
C ASN A 568 -6.39 -8.92 30.18
N LEU A 569 -6.20 -8.01 29.23
CA LEU A 569 -5.33 -8.23 28.10
C LEU A 569 -3.85 -8.28 28.49
N ASN A 570 -3.41 -7.42 29.40
CA ASN A 570 -2.04 -7.46 29.92
C ASN A 570 -1.76 -8.77 30.65
N ASN A 571 -2.70 -9.27 31.46
CA ASN A 571 -2.57 -10.56 32.13
C ASN A 571 -2.42 -11.71 31.11
N LEU A 572 -3.28 -11.74 30.09
CA LEU A 572 -3.20 -12.73 29.01
C LEU A 572 -1.86 -12.63 28.25
N LYS A 573 -1.42 -11.40 27.95
CA LYS A 573 -0.13 -11.15 27.28
C LYS A 573 1.04 -11.66 28.11
N GLU A 574 1.08 -11.37 29.41
CA GLU A 574 2.15 -11.85 30.30
C GLU A 574 2.21 -13.39 30.36
N GLU A 575 1.04 -14.05 30.38
CA GLU A 575 0.97 -15.51 30.33
C GLU A 575 1.52 -16.06 28.99
N LEU A 576 1.10 -15.48 27.86
CA LEU A 576 1.56 -15.88 26.53
C LEU A 576 3.05 -15.58 26.28
N ASP A 577 3.54 -14.43 26.74
CA ASP A 577 4.96 -14.05 26.72
C ASP A 577 5.78 -15.10 27.47
N GLY A 578 5.24 -15.62 28.58
CA GLY A 578 5.87 -16.66 29.37
C GLY A 578 6.10 -17.97 28.63
N TYR A 579 5.13 -18.40 27.81
CA TYR A 579 5.27 -19.56 26.93
C TYR A 579 6.23 -19.27 25.78
N LEU A 580 6.12 -18.09 25.15
CA LEU A 580 6.93 -17.74 24.00
C LEU A 580 8.41 -17.55 24.35
N ALA A 581 8.73 -16.85 25.44
CA ALA A 581 10.09 -16.60 25.90
C ALA A 581 10.88 -17.90 26.13
N LYS A 582 10.21 -18.96 26.60
CA LYS A 582 10.83 -20.29 26.77
C LYS A 582 11.25 -20.91 25.45
N GLU A 583 10.49 -20.70 24.36
CA GLU A 583 10.95 -21.13 23.04
C GLU A 583 12.29 -20.48 22.71
N TYR A 584 12.50 -19.22 23.10
CA TYR A 584 13.76 -18.49 22.93
C TYR A 584 14.86 -18.88 23.93
N GLY A 585 14.61 -19.83 24.84
CA GLY A 585 15.54 -20.26 25.88
C GLY A 585 15.67 -19.25 27.03
N ILE A 586 14.63 -18.44 27.26
CA ILE A 586 14.62 -17.39 28.29
C ILE A 586 13.61 -17.79 29.36
N GLU A 587 14.06 -17.78 30.62
CA GLU A 587 13.19 -18.04 31.76
C GLU A 587 12.60 -16.74 32.31
N ILE A 588 11.30 -16.75 32.60
CA ILE A 588 10.57 -15.64 33.23
C ILE A 588 11.17 -15.28 34.60
N SER A 589 11.70 -16.29 35.32
CA SER A 589 12.40 -16.14 36.60
C SER A 589 13.57 -15.14 36.51
N ASN A 590 14.22 -15.05 35.35
CA ASN A 590 15.27 -14.10 35.07
C ASN A 590 14.69 -12.80 34.50
N SER A 591 14.16 -11.96 35.38
CA SER A 591 13.47 -10.71 35.03
C SER A 591 14.30 -9.78 34.13
N ARG A 592 15.64 -9.79 34.25
CA ARG A 592 16.51 -8.96 33.41
C ARG A 592 16.52 -9.42 31.96
N ASP A 593 16.73 -10.71 31.74
CA ASP A 593 16.81 -11.27 30.39
C ASP A 593 15.43 -11.32 29.73
N PHE A 594 14.37 -11.59 30.51
CA PHE A 594 12.99 -11.52 30.05
C PHE A 594 12.61 -10.12 29.57
N LYS A 595 12.88 -9.06 30.35
CA LYS A 595 12.63 -7.67 29.92
C LYS A 595 13.46 -7.28 28.69
N LYS A 596 14.72 -7.71 28.63
CA LYS A 596 15.57 -7.47 27.45
C LYS A 596 15.01 -8.14 26.20
N TRP A 597 14.43 -9.33 26.33
CA TRP A 597 13.74 -10.01 25.24
C TRP A 597 12.45 -9.33 24.84
N GLN A 598 11.59 -8.94 25.78
CA GLN A 598 10.38 -8.17 25.48
C GLN A 598 10.71 -6.89 24.70
N ASN A 599 11.74 -6.13 25.12
CA ASN A 599 12.14 -4.90 24.46
C ASN A 599 12.72 -5.12 23.05
N SER A 600 13.45 -6.22 22.83
CA SER A 600 14.09 -6.50 21.54
C SER A 600 13.15 -7.19 20.55
N HIS A 601 12.26 -8.06 21.03
CA HIS A 601 11.40 -8.89 20.17
C HIS A 601 9.99 -8.32 20.04
N GLN A 602 9.53 -7.50 21.00
CA GLN A 602 8.23 -6.83 21.05
C GLN A 602 7.06 -7.78 20.67
N PRO A 603 6.85 -8.87 21.43
CA PRO A 603 5.88 -9.90 21.07
C PRO A 603 4.46 -9.32 20.92
N PHE A 604 3.84 -9.62 19.78
CA PHE A 604 2.47 -9.31 19.42
C PHE A 604 1.67 -10.60 19.20
N HIS A 605 0.97 -11.03 20.25
CA HIS A 605 0.21 -12.28 20.24
C HIS A 605 -1.14 -12.10 19.53
N TRP A 606 -1.17 -12.17 18.20
CA TRP A 606 -2.39 -12.11 17.37
C TRP A 606 -3.60 -12.86 17.97
N PHE A 607 -3.36 -14.08 18.49
CA PHE A 607 -4.38 -14.88 19.17
C PHE A 607 -5.06 -14.17 20.34
N GLY A 608 -4.30 -13.47 21.20
CA GLY A 608 -4.84 -12.75 22.36
C GLY A 608 -5.28 -11.33 22.01
N GLU A 609 -4.50 -10.65 21.19
CA GLU A 609 -4.67 -9.23 20.84
C GLU A 609 -5.93 -8.98 19.99
N PHE A 610 -6.30 -9.96 19.15
CA PHE A 610 -7.48 -9.92 18.27
C PHE A 610 -8.27 -11.23 18.34
N TYR A 611 -8.48 -11.76 19.55
CA TYR A 611 -9.06 -13.10 19.76
C TYR A 611 -10.37 -13.35 19.00
N GLY A 612 -11.35 -12.44 19.05
CA GLY A 612 -12.62 -12.61 18.35
C GLY A 612 -12.46 -12.79 16.83
N ILE A 613 -11.58 -11.99 16.21
CA ILE A 613 -11.28 -12.07 14.76
C ILE A 613 -10.52 -13.36 14.45
N MET A 614 -9.49 -13.67 15.23
CA MET A 614 -8.66 -14.87 15.02
C MET A 614 -9.47 -16.16 15.22
N ARG A 615 -10.40 -16.19 16.19
CA ARG A 615 -11.34 -17.29 16.41
C ARG A 615 -12.29 -17.49 15.23
N GLN A 616 -12.68 -16.42 14.54
CA GLN A 616 -13.48 -16.46 13.32
C GLN A 616 -12.67 -16.80 12.05
N GLY A 617 -11.39 -17.08 12.23
CA GLY A 617 -10.45 -17.53 11.20
C GLY A 617 -9.49 -16.47 10.71
N GLY A 618 -9.56 -15.22 11.18
CA GLY A 618 -8.69 -14.12 10.79
C GLY A 618 -9.41 -12.96 10.10
N PHE A 619 -8.62 -12.03 9.56
CA PHE A 619 -9.10 -10.78 8.93
C PHE A 619 -9.66 -11.00 7.52
N ASP A 620 -10.62 -10.15 7.13
CA ASP A 620 -11.34 -10.22 5.86
C ASP A 620 -10.55 -9.63 4.68
N ALA A 621 -9.85 -8.52 4.93
CA ALA A 621 -9.01 -7.84 3.95
C ALA A 621 -7.67 -7.42 4.59
N ILE A 622 -6.56 -7.67 3.88
CA ILE A 622 -5.24 -7.24 4.30
C ILE A 622 -4.62 -6.39 3.22
N ILE A 623 -4.19 -5.19 3.58
CA ILE A 623 -3.55 -4.22 2.71
C ILE A 623 -2.27 -3.71 3.36
N GLY A 624 -1.21 -3.46 2.60
CA GLY A 624 0.00 -2.91 3.23
C GLY A 624 1.22 -2.80 2.33
N ASN A 625 2.25 -2.13 2.86
CA ASN A 625 3.59 -2.06 2.30
C ASN A 625 4.58 -2.71 3.29
N PRO A 626 4.81 -4.02 3.22
CA PRO A 626 5.74 -4.69 4.12
C PRO A 626 7.19 -4.18 3.93
N PRO A 627 8.04 -4.13 4.98
CA PRO A 627 9.36 -3.50 4.93
C PRO A 627 10.39 -4.27 4.08
N TYR A 628 11.22 -3.55 3.30
CA TYR A 628 12.20 -4.15 2.38
C TYR A 628 13.61 -4.16 3.01
N VAL A 629 13.84 -5.13 3.89
CA VAL A 629 15.06 -5.22 4.72
C VAL A 629 15.73 -6.57 4.51
N GLU A 630 17.06 -6.58 4.37
CA GLU A 630 17.80 -7.83 4.37
C GLU A 630 17.72 -8.50 5.74
N MET A 631 17.40 -9.80 5.76
CA MET A 631 17.19 -10.53 7.01
C MET A 631 18.39 -10.49 7.95
N SER A 632 19.61 -10.32 7.44
CA SER A 632 20.80 -10.14 8.28
C SER A 632 20.70 -8.94 9.21
N GLU A 633 20.08 -7.83 8.77
CA GLU A 633 19.91 -6.62 9.57
C GLU A 633 18.88 -6.80 10.69
N VAL A 634 17.89 -7.67 10.45
CA VAL A 634 16.84 -8.04 11.43
C VAL A 634 17.39 -9.03 12.46
N THR A 635 18.07 -10.09 12.00
CA THR A 635 18.60 -11.15 12.86
C THR A 635 19.68 -10.68 13.83
N ASN A 636 20.30 -9.52 13.57
CA ASN A 636 21.22 -8.85 14.49
C ASN A 636 20.49 -8.21 15.69
N GLN A 637 19.20 -7.90 15.54
CA GLN A 637 18.39 -7.23 16.56
C GLN A 637 17.59 -8.26 17.38
N TYR A 638 16.89 -9.16 16.72
CA TYR A 638 16.08 -10.20 17.35
C TYR A 638 15.97 -11.45 16.47
N LYS A 639 15.59 -12.59 17.08
CA LYS A 639 15.49 -13.88 16.37
C LYS A 639 14.05 -14.13 15.92
N LEU A 640 13.88 -14.55 14.67
CA LEU A 640 12.62 -15.03 14.14
C LEU A 640 12.54 -16.56 14.21
N ARG A 641 11.33 -17.09 14.41
CA ARG A 641 11.06 -18.53 14.51
C ARG A 641 9.80 -18.90 13.74
N ASN A 642 9.72 -20.17 13.33
CA ASN A 642 8.52 -20.79 12.74
C ASN A 642 7.99 -20.13 11.46
N LEU A 643 8.86 -19.55 10.63
CA LEU A 643 8.49 -18.89 9.36
C LEU A 643 9.18 -19.57 8.18
N GLN A 644 8.36 -20.10 7.25
CA GLN A 644 8.76 -20.91 6.10
C GLN A 644 9.54 -20.14 5.05
N LEU A 645 9.47 -18.80 5.05
CA LEU A 645 10.12 -17.95 4.06
C LEU A 645 11.38 -17.25 4.57
N SER A 646 11.86 -17.61 5.77
CA SER A 646 13.07 -17.01 6.37
C SER A 646 14.33 -17.14 5.47
N GLN A 647 14.43 -18.20 4.67
CA GLN A 647 15.54 -18.48 3.76
C GLN A 647 15.58 -17.57 2.52
N THR A 648 14.47 -16.93 2.18
CA THR A 648 14.45 -15.94 1.09
C THR A 648 15.31 -14.72 1.45
N GLY A 649 15.57 -14.52 2.75
CA GLY A 649 16.51 -13.55 3.28
C GLY A 649 16.09 -12.08 3.12
N ASN A 650 14.82 -11.80 2.84
CA ASN A 650 14.27 -10.44 2.90
C ASN A 650 12.98 -10.38 3.72
N LEU A 651 12.84 -9.35 4.56
CA LEU A 651 11.78 -9.21 5.54
C LEU A 651 10.38 -9.14 4.92
N PHE A 652 10.21 -8.49 3.77
CA PHE A 652 8.88 -8.34 3.15
C PHE A 652 8.20 -9.69 2.87
N SER A 653 9.01 -10.70 2.52
CA SER A 653 8.51 -12.03 2.18
C SER A 653 7.94 -12.73 3.40
N VAL A 654 8.60 -12.58 4.55
CA VAL A 654 8.23 -13.17 5.84
C VAL A 654 7.04 -12.43 6.45
N CYS A 655 6.97 -11.11 6.27
CA CYS A 655 5.76 -10.33 6.56
C CYS A 655 4.58 -10.81 5.72
N THR A 656 4.75 -10.99 4.41
CA THR A 656 3.68 -11.48 3.53
C THR A 656 3.22 -12.90 3.92
N GLU A 657 4.13 -13.77 4.35
CA GLU A 657 3.78 -15.07 4.95
C GLU A 657 2.88 -14.90 6.18
N ARG A 658 3.27 -14.04 7.13
CA ARG A 658 2.46 -13.75 8.32
C ARG A 658 1.09 -13.16 7.96
N PHE A 659 1.03 -12.26 6.98
CA PHE A 659 -0.22 -11.65 6.52
C PHE A 659 -1.20 -12.73 6.06
N ILE A 660 -0.73 -13.71 5.28
CA ILE A 660 -1.55 -14.84 4.84
C ILE A 660 -2.03 -15.71 6.01
N TYR A 661 -1.25 -15.87 7.08
CA TYR A 661 -1.67 -16.66 8.25
C TYR A 661 -2.67 -15.96 9.17
N VAL A 662 -2.68 -14.62 9.20
CA VAL A 662 -3.69 -13.85 9.97
C VAL A 662 -4.94 -13.55 9.15
N ALA A 663 -4.92 -13.85 7.85
CA ALA A 663 -6.06 -13.73 6.95
C ALA A 663 -7.01 -14.93 7.10
N ARG A 664 -8.32 -14.66 7.09
CA ARG A 664 -9.29 -15.75 7.01
C ARG A 664 -9.28 -16.43 5.64
N LYS A 665 -9.96 -17.56 5.55
CA LYS A 665 -10.23 -18.21 4.27
C LYS A 665 -11.12 -17.32 3.39
N LYS A 666 -10.76 -17.15 2.11
CA LYS A 666 -11.42 -16.23 1.16
C LYS A 666 -11.27 -14.76 1.54
N ALA A 667 -10.26 -14.42 2.34
CA ALA A 667 -9.84 -13.04 2.55
C ALA A 667 -9.20 -12.49 1.28
N ARG A 668 -9.21 -11.16 1.14
CA ARG A 668 -8.50 -10.46 0.05
C ARG A 668 -7.19 -9.87 0.57
N ILE A 669 -6.12 -10.02 -0.18
CA ILE A 669 -4.79 -9.51 0.18
C ILE A 669 -4.27 -8.63 -0.95
N GLY A 670 -3.73 -7.46 -0.61
CA GLY A 670 -3.07 -6.55 -1.53
C GLY A 670 -1.80 -5.94 -0.93
N VAL A 671 -0.64 -6.23 -1.52
CA VAL A 671 0.65 -5.73 -1.03
C VAL A 671 1.51 -5.16 -2.14
N ILE A 672 2.36 -4.19 -1.81
CA ILE A 672 3.42 -3.67 -2.69
C ILE A 672 4.79 -4.16 -2.22
N ILE A 673 5.56 -4.77 -3.12
CA ILE A 673 6.82 -5.46 -2.84
C ILE A 673 7.86 -5.20 -3.94
N PRO A 674 9.16 -5.46 -3.72
CA PRO A 674 10.18 -5.36 -4.77
C PRO A 674 9.91 -6.35 -5.92
N ILE A 675 10.23 -5.95 -7.16
CA ILE A 675 10.03 -6.81 -8.34
C ILE A 675 10.79 -8.14 -8.25
N SER A 676 11.89 -8.18 -7.50
CA SER A 676 12.68 -9.38 -7.28
C SER A 676 11.88 -10.53 -6.67
N ALA A 677 10.80 -10.21 -5.95
CA ALA A 677 9.86 -11.17 -5.36
C ALA A 677 9.23 -12.11 -6.40
N VAL A 678 9.08 -11.66 -7.65
CA VAL A 678 8.37 -12.43 -8.70
C VAL A 678 9.30 -12.96 -9.80
N CYS A 679 10.62 -12.82 -9.65
CA CYS A 679 11.54 -13.12 -10.75
C CYS A 679 12.98 -13.51 -10.38
N THR A 680 13.30 -13.76 -9.11
CA THR A 680 14.66 -14.14 -8.68
C THR A 680 14.70 -15.53 -8.06
N PRO A 681 15.79 -16.29 -8.24
CA PRO A 681 15.91 -17.64 -7.66
C PRO A 681 15.82 -17.65 -6.13
N ARG A 682 16.36 -16.60 -5.49
CA ARG A 682 16.26 -16.40 -4.04
C ARG A 682 14.80 -16.33 -3.54
N MET A 683 13.88 -15.91 -4.41
CA MET A 683 12.45 -15.76 -4.12
C MET A 683 11.59 -16.92 -4.64
N ALA A 684 12.20 -18.01 -5.14
CA ALA A 684 11.47 -19.17 -5.65
C ALA A 684 10.47 -19.73 -4.63
N SER A 685 10.87 -19.91 -3.37
CA SER A 685 9.97 -20.38 -2.31
C SER A 685 8.85 -19.40 -2.00
N PHE A 686 9.08 -18.09 -2.14
CA PHE A 686 8.03 -17.07 -2.00
C PHE A 686 7.01 -17.19 -3.13
N MET A 687 7.45 -17.30 -4.38
CA MET A 687 6.53 -17.49 -5.53
C MET A 687 5.71 -18.77 -5.38
N THR A 688 6.32 -19.89 -5.00
CA THR A 688 5.60 -21.13 -4.71
C THR A 688 4.57 -20.92 -3.60
N PHE A 689 4.98 -20.34 -2.48
CA PHE A 689 4.08 -20.06 -1.35
C PHE A 689 2.88 -19.21 -1.76
N VAL A 690 3.11 -18.09 -2.45
CA VAL A 690 2.02 -17.20 -2.89
C VAL A 690 1.10 -17.89 -3.89
N THR A 691 1.63 -18.64 -4.86
CA THR A 691 0.83 -19.32 -5.89
C THR A 691 0.03 -20.52 -5.37
N GLU A 692 0.47 -21.14 -4.28
CA GLU A 692 -0.28 -22.20 -3.59
C GLU A 692 -1.36 -21.66 -2.64
N ARG A 693 -1.19 -20.44 -2.12
CA ARG A 693 -2.05 -19.87 -1.08
C ARG A 693 -3.05 -18.85 -1.58
N LEU A 694 -2.78 -18.18 -2.70
CA LEU A 694 -3.64 -17.15 -3.27
C LEU A 694 -4.23 -17.58 -4.62
N THR A 695 -5.51 -17.31 -4.85
CA THR A 695 -6.19 -17.59 -6.13
C THR A 695 -7.49 -16.80 -6.28
N PRO A 696 -7.74 -16.07 -7.40
CA PRO A 696 -6.77 -15.71 -8.45
C PRO A 696 -5.65 -14.80 -7.93
N ILE A 697 -4.57 -14.63 -8.71
CA ILE A 697 -3.46 -13.71 -8.41
C ILE A 697 -3.33 -12.66 -9.52
N TYR A 698 -3.18 -11.40 -9.13
CA TYR A 698 -2.89 -10.29 -10.03
C TYR A 698 -1.57 -9.63 -9.65
N ILE A 699 -0.66 -9.47 -10.62
CA ILE A 699 0.66 -8.88 -10.40
C ILE A 699 0.86 -7.69 -11.35
N SER A 700 1.01 -6.48 -10.80
CA SER A 700 1.35 -5.28 -11.58
C SER A 700 2.81 -4.92 -11.41
N ASN A 701 3.54 -4.78 -12.50
CA ASN A 701 5.00 -4.60 -12.51
C ASN A 701 5.38 -3.20 -12.98
N PHE A 702 6.20 -2.50 -12.21
CA PHE A 702 6.52 -1.10 -12.44
C PHE A 702 8.02 -0.84 -12.52
N ALA A 703 8.40 -0.08 -13.54
CA ALA A 703 9.75 0.41 -13.68
C ALA A 703 10.03 1.57 -12.72
N VAL A 704 11.29 1.65 -12.30
CA VAL A 704 11.83 2.80 -11.55
C VAL A 704 12.23 3.98 -12.45
N ARG A 705 12.34 3.76 -13.76
CA ARG A 705 12.72 4.78 -14.73
C ARG A 705 11.94 4.61 -16.04
N PRO A 706 11.51 5.72 -16.66
CA PRO A 706 11.85 7.10 -16.27
C PRO A 706 11.04 7.66 -15.09
N GLY A 707 9.81 7.19 -14.86
CA GLY A 707 8.96 7.50 -13.70
C GLY A 707 9.17 6.56 -12.52
N LYS A 708 8.87 7.04 -11.31
CA LYS A 708 9.01 6.30 -10.05
C LYS A 708 7.69 6.25 -9.28
N LEU A 709 7.36 5.08 -8.74
CA LEU A 709 6.27 4.95 -7.76
C LEU A 709 6.67 5.60 -6.42
N PHE A 710 7.72 5.07 -5.79
CA PHE A 710 8.33 5.63 -4.58
C PHE A 710 9.32 6.75 -4.95
N VAL A 711 8.97 7.98 -4.59
CA VAL A 711 9.83 9.15 -4.80
C VAL A 711 10.99 9.08 -3.81
N GLY A 712 12.22 9.27 -4.29
CA GLY A 712 13.43 9.23 -3.45
C GLY A 712 14.20 7.91 -3.49
N THR A 713 13.58 6.80 -3.93
CA THR A 713 14.25 5.48 -4.00
C THR A 713 14.31 4.99 -5.44
N ASP A 714 15.43 4.35 -5.81
CA ASP A 714 15.55 3.64 -7.08
C ASP A 714 15.18 2.16 -6.89
N MET A 715 13.87 1.84 -6.92
CA MET A 715 13.37 0.46 -6.78
C MET A 715 12.35 0.10 -7.87
N ASN A 716 12.53 -1.05 -8.51
CA ASN A 716 11.49 -1.67 -9.34
C ASN A 716 10.50 -2.39 -8.41
N LEU A 717 9.21 -2.17 -8.61
CA LEU A 717 8.17 -2.63 -7.69
C LEU A 717 7.13 -3.49 -8.38
N SER A 718 6.51 -4.35 -7.60
CA SER A 718 5.34 -5.13 -7.97
C SER A 718 4.23 -4.94 -6.95
N ILE A 719 2.99 -4.84 -7.42
CA ILE A 719 1.79 -4.94 -6.57
C ILE A 719 1.23 -6.33 -6.79
N VAL A 720 1.01 -7.07 -5.70
CA VAL A 720 0.40 -8.40 -5.70
C VAL A 720 -0.95 -8.32 -5.02
N LEU A 721 -2.00 -8.66 -5.77
CA LEU A 721 -3.37 -8.81 -5.26
C LEU A 721 -3.78 -10.28 -5.35
N GLY A 722 -4.51 -10.79 -4.37
CA GLY A 722 -5.04 -12.15 -4.44
C GLY A 722 -6.09 -12.45 -3.37
N GLU A 723 -6.72 -13.62 -3.49
CA GLU A 723 -7.68 -14.13 -2.51
C GLU A 723 -7.13 -15.39 -1.85
N THR A 724 -7.23 -15.50 -0.53
CA THR A 724 -6.72 -16.67 0.19
C THR A 724 -7.55 -17.94 -0.09
N ASN A 725 -6.88 -19.02 -0.47
CA ASN A 725 -7.53 -20.30 -0.81
C ASN A 725 -7.70 -21.26 0.38
N GLY A 726 -7.33 -20.86 1.60
CA GLY A 726 -7.13 -21.80 2.70
C GLY A 726 -6.03 -22.83 2.40
N ASN A 727 -6.00 -23.96 3.12
CA ASN A 727 -4.94 -24.99 3.01
C ASN A 727 -5.08 -25.96 1.82
N LYS A 728 -5.77 -25.61 0.73
CA LYS A 728 -5.93 -26.53 -0.42
C LYS A 728 -4.73 -26.44 -1.38
N SER A 729 -3.74 -27.28 -1.15
CA SER A 729 -2.42 -27.32 -1.83
C SER A 729 -2.41 -27.74 -3.31
N HIS A 730 -3.55 -27.80 -4.01
CA HIS A 730 -3.62 -28.47 -5.33
C HIS A 730 -4.46 -27.75 -6.41
N VAL A 731 -4.83 -26.48 -6.22
CA VAL A 731 -5.48 -25.71 -7.28
C VAL A 731 -4.42 -24.89 -8.01
N THR A 732 -4.26 -25.11 -9.31
CA THR A 732 -3.46 -24.21 -10.16
C THR A 732 -4.11 -22.83 -10.16
N SER A 733 -3.48 -21.88 -9.47
CA SER A 733 -3.97 -20.50 -9.38
C SER A 733 -3.89 -19.84 -10.75
N PRO A 734 -4.98 -19.24 -11.28
CA PRO A 734 -4.87 -18.39 -12.45
C PRO A 734 -4.09 -17.14 -12.08
N ILE A 735 -2.95 -16.95 -12.75
CA ILE A 735 -2.08 -15.79 -12.55
C ILE A 735 -2.28 -14.82 -13.70
N LEU A 736 -2.58 -13.58 -13.36
CA LEU A 736 -2.63 -12.47 -14.28
C LEU A 736 -1.49 -11.50 -13.95
N SER A 737 -0.80 -11.03 -14.96
CA SER A 737 0.33 -10.12 -14.82
C SER A 737 0.17 -8.95 -15.77
N THR A 738 0.72 -7.79 -15.41
CA THR A 738 0.97 -6.74 -16.38
C THR A 738 2.32 -6.96 -17.02
N ARG A 739 2.54 -6.32 -18.19
CA ARG A 739 3.91 -6.08 -18.65
C ARG A 739 4.70 -5.26 -17.63
N TYR A 740 6.01 -5.24 -17.78
CA TYR A 740 6.86 -4.30 -17.06
C TYR A 740 6.56 -2.86 -17.51
N THR A 741 5.92 -2.09 -16.66
CA THR A 741 5.34 -0.79 -17.03
C THR A 741 6.37 0.31 -16.87
N ARG A 742 6.87 0.82 -18.00
CA ARG A 742 7.65 2.07 -18.08
C ARG A 742 6.74 3.24 -18.41
N TRP A 743 6.94 4.35 -17.72
CA TRP A 743 6.09 5.54 -17.82
C TRP A 743 6.89 6.79 -17.46
N GLN A 744 6.51 7.96 -17.99
CA GLN A 744 7.11 9.26 -17.69
C GLN A 744 6.34 9.94 -16.55
N GLY A 745 6.97 10.85 -15.79
CA GLY A 745 6.38 11.46 -14.60
C GLY A 745 4.99 12.08 -14.81
N GLU A 746 4.78 12.73 -15.96
CA GLU A 746 3.49 13.33 -16.34
C GLU A 746 2.36 12.32 -16.59
N PHE A 747 2.68 11.05 -16.83
CA PHE A 747 1.69 9.98 -17.04
C PHE A 747 1.12 9.43 -15.72
N ARG A 748 1.67 9.82 -14.55
CA ARG A 748 1.27 9.27 -13.24
C ARG A 748 -0.25 9.20 -13.02
N PRO A 749 -1.05 10.25 -13.30
CA PRO A 749 -2.49 10.21 -13.06
C PRO A 749 -3.22 9.12 -13.85
N HIS A 750 -2.63 8.66 -14.96
CA HIS A 750 -3.22 7.65 -15.84
C HIS A 750 -2.60 6.26 -15.67
N LEU A 751 -1.60 6.11 -14.78
CA LEU A 751 -0.83 4.89 -14.61
C LEU A 751 -1.71 3.70 -14.20
N PHE A 752 -2.39 3.79 -13.06
CA PHE A 752 -3.28 2.74 -12.56
C PHE A 752 -4.54 2.55 -13.43
N PRO A 753 -5.23 3.62 -13.90
CA PRO A 753 -6.35 3.48 -14.82
C PRO A 753 -6.03 2.78 -16.15
N SER A 754 -4.76 2.75 -16.57
CA SER A 754 -4.33 2.18 -17.86
C SER A 754 -3.65 0.82 -17.75
N LEU A 755 -3.66 0.17 -16.58
CA LEU A 755 -3.10 -1.17 -16.42
C LEU A 755 -3.85 -2.19 -17.28
N ILE A 756 -3.08 -3.14 -17.81
CA ILE A 756 -3.58 -4.23 -18.64
C ILE A 756 -3.04 -5.54 -18.08
N TYR A 757 -3.96 -6.42 -17.70
CA TYR A 757 -3.65 -7.75 -17.19
C TYR A 757 -3.78 -8.81 -18.30
N GLY A 758 -2.71 -9.57 -18.48
CA GLY A 758 -2.66 -10.75 -19.34
C GLY A 758 -2.47 -12.01 -18.52
N ARG A 759 -2.99 -13.14 -19.02
CA ARG A 759 -2.77 -14.44 -18.37
C ARG A 759 -1.30 -14.86 -18.52
N THR A 760 -0.74 -15.36 -17.43
CA THR A 760 0.62 -15.91 -17.33
C THR A 760 0.62 -17.13 -16.43
N ASP A 761 1.78 -17.77 -16.26
CA ASP A 761 2.00 -18.85 -15.29
C ASP A 761 3.28 -18.57 -14.48
N PHE A 762 3.39 -19.22 -13.32
CA PHE A 762 4.68 -19.39 -12.66
C PHE A 762 5.50 -20.39 -13.47
N LEU A 763 6.76 -20.05 -13.76
CA LEU A 763 7.69 -20.87 -14.54
C LEU A 763 8.77 -21.40 -13.57
N PRO A 764 8.60 -22.59 -12.98
CA PRO A 764 9.50 -23.09 -11.94
C PRO A 764 10.94 -23.25 -12.43
N GLU A 765 11.12 -23.70 -13.68
CA GLU A 765 12.43 -23.87 -14.33
C GLU A 765 13.24 -22.56 -14.44
N LEU A 766 12.56 -21.41 -14.33
CA LEU A 766 13.15 -20.08 -14.45
C LEU A 766 13.10 -19.30 -13.13
N ASP A 767 12.48 -19.84 -12.08
CA ASP A 767 12.15 -19.11 -10.84
C ASP A 767 11.58 -17.72 -11.15
N SER A 768 10.51 -17.68 -11.97
CA SER A 768 9.94 -16.42 -12.42
C SER A 768 8.47 -16.53 -12.80
N ILE A 769 7.71 -15.49 -12.46
CA ILE A 769 6.37 -15.24 -13.02
C ILE A 769 6.55 -14.25 -14.17
N ALA A 770 6.18 -14.67 -15.38
CA ALA A 770 6.43 -13.87 -16.57
C ALA A 770 5.60 -12.58 -16.57
N LYS A 771 6.28 -11.45 -16.80
CA LYS A 771 5.71 -10.10 -16.83
C LYS A 771 5.13 -9.78 -18.21
N VAL A 772 4.03 -10.45 -18.56
CA VAL A 772 3.33 -10.33 -19.84
C VAL A 772 1.93 -9.75 -19.65
N GLY A 773 1.55 -8.76 -20.45
CA GLY A 773 0.26 -8.08 -20.32
C GLY A 773 -0.79 -8.50 -21.35
N THR A 774 -0.41 -9.26 -22.37
CA THR A 774 -1.28 -9.59 -23.52
C THR A 774 -1.17 -11.05 -23.96
N GLN A 775 -2.20 -11.54 -24.65
CA GLN A 775 -2.18 -12.89 -25.24
C GLN A 775 -1.13 -13.03 -26.35
N LEU A 776 -0.77 -11.94 -27.05
CA LEU A 776 0.30 -11.94 -28.03
C LEU A 776 1.65 -12.25 -27.36
N GLU A 777 1.98 -11.51 -26.29
CA GLU A 777 3.21 -11.72 -25.52
C GLU A 777 3.31 -13.13 -24.95
N TRP A 778 2.21 -13.65 -24.37
CA TRP A 778 2.20 -14.98 -23.81
C TRP A 778 2.41 -16.09 -24.85
N ARG A 779 1.76 -15.98 -26.02
CA ARG A 779 1.97 -16.93 -27.13
C ARG A 779 3.39 -16.85 -27.66
N LEU A 780 3.91 -15.64 -27.85
CA LEU A 780 5.28 -15.42 -28.31
C LEU A 780 6.29 -16.02 -27.33
N LEU A 781 6.12 -15.82 -26.01
CA LEU A 781 7.01 -16.34 -24.99
C LEU A 781 7.07 -17.88 -25.04
N LYS A 782 5.90 -18.54 -25.09
CA LYS A 782 5.82 -20.00 -25.21
C LYS A 782 6.43 -20.52 -26.51
N LYS A 783 6.25 -19.79 -27.61
CA LYS A 783 6.88 -20.13 -28.89
C LYS A 783 8.40 -20.06 -28.82
N ILE A 784 8.96 -19.00 -28.23
CA ILE A 784 10.42 -18.85 -28.07
C ILE A 784 11.01 -19.95 -27.18
N PHE A 785 10.35 -20.28 -26.06
CA PHE A 785 10.79 -21.36 -25.17
C PHE A 785 10.63 -22.77 -25.76
N GLY A 786 9.96 -22.91 -26.91
CA GLY A 786 9.95 -24.14 -27.69
C GLY A 786 11.26 -24.42 -28.46
N PHE A 787 12.14 -23.42 -28.59
CA PHE A 787 13.45 -23.58 -29.24
C PHE A 787 14.55 -23.95 -28.24
N PRO A 788 15.67 -24.55 -28.69
CA PRO A 788 16.80 -24.84 -27.81
C PRO A 788 17.33 -23.57 -27.15
N SER A 789 17.78 -23.68 -25.90
CA SER A 789 18.25 -22.55 -25.10
C SER A 789 19.72 -22.22 -25.38
N MET A 790 20.14 -20.97 -25.13
CA MET A 790 21.53 -20.50 -25.30
C MET A 790 22.56 -21.37 -24.57
N SER A 791 22.13 -22.10 -23.54
CA SER A 791 22.96 -23.09 -22.85
C SER A 791 23.56 -24.15 -23.78
N THR A 792 22.94 -24.48 -24.92
CA THR A 792 23.44 -25.46 -25.90
C THR A 792 24.70 -24.99 -26.63
N TRP A 793 24.88 -23.68 -26.76
CA TRP A 793 26.03 -23.04 -27.40
C TRP A 793 27.10 -22.62 -26.40
N ILE A 794 26.76 -22.46 -25.12
CA ILE A 794 27.73 -22.14 -24.06
C ILE A 794 28.57 -23.38 -23.74
N ARG A 795 29.89 -23.32 -23.97
CA ARG A 795 30.83 -24.42 -23.73
C ARG A 795 32.19 -23.91 -23.29
N ASN A 796 32.82 -24.63 -22.37
CA ASN A 796 34.20 -24.38 -21.95
C ASN A 796 35.12 -25.44 -22.60
N GLY A 797 36.22 -25.03 -23.22
CA GLY A 797 37.20 -25.98 -23.79
C GLY A 797 38.07 -25.39 -24.90
N LEU A 798 38.95 -26.22 -25.48
CA LEU A 798 39.92 -25.83 -26.50
C LEU A 798 39.30 -25.37 -27.84
N ASP A 799 38.07 -25.76 -28.14
CA ASP A 799 37.33 -25.38 -29.36
C ASP A 799 36.18 -24.40 -29.05
N SER A 800 36.56 -23.30 -28.41
CA SER A 800 35.63 -22.25 -27.99
C SER A 800 36.10 -20.86 -28.41
N GLU A 801 35.16 -19.93 -28.47
CA GLU A 801 35.43 -18.51 -28.64
C GLU A 801 34.85 -17.73 -27.46
N VAL A 802 35.47 -16.59 -27.14
CA VAL A 802 35.12 -15.78 -25.99
C VAL A 802 34.40 -14.51 -26.45
N LEU A 803 33.27 -14.23 -25.83
CA LEU A 803 32.51 -13.00 -25.96
C LEU A 803 32.33 -12.35 -24.58
N PHE A 804 31.86 -11.11 -24.59
CA PHE A 804 31.68 -10.32 -23.39
C PHE A 804 30.28 -9.70 -23.34
N CYS A 805 29.47 -10.15 -22.38
CA CYS A 805 28.11 -9.66 -22.16
C CYS A 805 28.11 -8.60 -21.06
N HIS A 806 27.44 -7.47 -21.29
CA HIS A 806 27.32 -6.43 -20.27
C HIS A 806 26.33 -6.84 -19.16
N SER A 807 26.77 -6.88 -17.90
CA SER A 807 25.99 -7.34 -16.74
C SER A 807 24.89 -6.40 -16.29
N GLY A 808 24.93 -5.13 -16.68
CA GLY A 808 23.93 -4.11 -16.33
C GLY A 808 23.39 -3.38 -17.55
N GLY A 809 22.86 -2.18 -17.37
CA GLY A 809 22.23 -1.38 -18.44
C GLY A 809 20.72 -1.36 -18.31
N ARG A 810 20.02 -0.46 -19.00
CA ARG A 810 18.59 -0.21 -18.74
C ARG A 810 17.70 -0.46 -19.96
N TYR A 811 18.03 0.16 -21.09
CA TYR A 811 17.22 0.15 -22.31
C TYR A 811 17.75 -0.78 -23.41
N PHE A 812 18.98 -1.30 -23.24
CA PHE A 812 19.65 -2.13 -24.24
C PHE A 812 20.49 -3.22 -23.59
N ARG A 813 20.54 -4.37 -24.26
CA ARG A 813 21.52 -5.44 -24.04
C ARG A 813 22.56 -5.37 -25.14
N LYS A 814 23.80 -5.74 -24.82
CA LYS A 814 24.91 -5.76 -25.78
C LYS A 814 25.89 -6.88 -25.43
N CYS A 815 26.38 -7.53 -26.48
CA CYS A 815 27.43 -8.51 -26.44
C CYS A 815 28.56 -8.06 -27.38
N LEU A 816 29.80 -8.11 -26.92
CA LEU A 816 30.98 -7.62 -27.64
C LEU A 816 32.06 -8.70 -27.72
N ARG A 817 33.07 -8.47 -28.56
CA ARG A 817 34.28 -9.29 -28.65
C ARG A 817 35.39 -8.82 -27.69
N ASP A 818 35.27 -7.61 -27.16
CA ASP A 818 36.26 -7.00 -26.28
C ASP A 818 35.73 -6.78 -24.86
N LYS A 819 36.60 -6.99 -23.87
CA LYS A 819 36.31 -6.68 -22.47
C LYS A 819 36.65 -5.22 -22.18
N LEU A 820 35.62 -4.37 -22.10
CA LEU A 820 35.83 -2.93 -21.87
C LEU A 820 35.88 -2.55 -20.38
N SER A 821 35.27 -3.37 -19.51
CA SER A 821 35.27 -3.13 -18.05
C SER A 821 34.93 -4.40 -17.28
N ASN A 822 34.88 -4.32 -15.94
CA ASN A 822 34.44 -5.42 -15.08
C ASN A 822 32.93 -5.71 -15.18
N GLU A 823 32.15 -4.80 -15.76
CA GLU A 823 30.74 -5.02 -16.09
C GLU A 823 30.56 -5.88 -17.34
N TYR A 824 31.62 -6.16 -18.08
CA TYR A 824 31.59 -7.08 -19.21
C TYR A 824 32.02 -8.47 -18.74
N LYS A 825 31.03 -9.35 -18.54
CA LYS A 825 31.24 -10.73 -18.08
C LYS A 825 31.56 -11.62 -19.25
N GLU A 826 32.56 -12.48 -19.05
CA GLU A 826 33.02 -13.43 -20.04
C GLU A 826 31.95 -14.49 -20.33
N LEU A 827 31.71 -14.77 -21.60
CA LEU A 827 30.83 -15.81 -22.09
C LEU A 827 31.59 -16.65 -23.11
N THR A 828 31.92 -17.88 -22.72
CA THR A 828 32.61 -18.85 -23.58
C THR A 828 31.59 -19.67 -24.37
N VAL A 829 31.68 -19.62 -25.69
CA VAL A 829 30.72 -20.29 -26.59
C VAL A 829 31.44 -21.21 -27.57
N LYS A 830 30.71 -22.17 -28.13
CA LYS A 830 31.20 -23.05 -29.19
C LYS A 830 31.78 -22.23 -30.33
N LYS A 831 32.95 -22.62 -30.84
CA LYS A 831 33.58 -21.98 -31.99
C LYS A 831 32.64 -21.94 -33.20
N GLY A 832 32.50 -20.77 -33.82
CA GLY A 832 31.60 -20.53 -34.95
C GLY A 832 30.20 -20.05 -34.54
N ALA A 833 29.89 -19.98 -33.24
CA ALA A 833 28.63 -19.45 -32.75
C ALA A 833 28.69 -17.95 -32.40
N GLY A 834 29.88 -17.34 -32.39
CA GLY A 834 30.10 -16.02 -31.82
C GLY A 834 29.29 -14.91 -32.47
N ASP A 835 29.20 -14.90 -33.81
CA ASP A 835 28.38 -13.90 -34.53
C ASP A 835 26.88 -14.06 -34.22
N ALA A 836 26.40 -15.31 -34.15
CA ALA A 836 25.02 -15.62 -33.83
C ALA A 836 24.68 -15.21 -32.38
N VAL A 837 25.54 -15.56 -31.43
CA VAL A 837 25.40 -15.19 -30.01
C VAL A 837 25.42 -13.66 -29.86
N LEU A 838 26.32 -12.97 -30.55
CA LEU A 838 26.43 -11.52 -30.54
C LEU A 838 25.15 -10.86 -31.05
N CYS A 839 24.61 -11.35 -32.17
CA CYS A 839 23.35 -10.86 -32.73
C CYS A 839 22.17 -11.12 -31.79
N VAL A 840 22.02 -12.35 -31.30
CA VAL A 840 20.92 -12.73 -30.40
C VAL A 840 20.96 -11.90 -29.12
N LEU A 841 22.08 -11.84 -28.42
CA LEU A 841 22.19 -11.15 -27.13
C LEU A 841 22.22 -9.60 -27.23
N SER A 842 22.27 -9.06 -28.44
CA SER A 842 22.13 -7.61 -28.70
C SER A 842 20.75 -7.24 -29.29
N SER A 843 19.93 -8.23 -29.63
CA SER A 843 18.63 -8.06 -30.30
C SER A 843 17.54 -7.45 -29.40
N SER A 844 16.50 -6.89 -30.02
CA SER A 844 15.29 -6.46 -29.30
C SER A 844 14.51 -7.64 -28.75
N LEU A 845 14.54 -8.80 -29.43
CA LEU A 845 13.97 -10.05 -28.91
C LEU A 845 14.56 -10.41 -27.55
N TYR A 846 15.89 -10.41 -27.42
CA TYR A 846 16.54 -10.73 -26.16
C TYR A 846 16.30 -9.66 -25.09
N TYR A 847 16.29 -8.38 -25.46
CA TYR A 847 15.91 -7.31 -24.55
C TYR A 847 14.53 -7.56 -23.94
N TRP A 848 13.53 -7.91 -24.76
CA TRP A 848 12.18 -8.22 -24.30
C TRP A 848 12.16 -9.46 -23.40
N LEU A 849 12.80 -10.57 -23.78
CA LEU A 849 12.88 -11.78 -22.95
C LEU A 849 13.50 -11.50 -21.58
N TRP A 850 14.58 -10.72 -21.54
CA TRP A 850 15.21 -10.29 -20.30
C TRP A 850 14.25 -9.48 -19.43
N ILE A 851 13.52 -8.51 -20.01
CA ILE A 851 12.50 -7.74 -19.26
C ILE A 851 11.42 -8.65 -18.69
N VAL A 852 10.94 -9.64 -19.46
CA VAL A 852 9.84 -10.52 -19.03
C VAL A 852 10.23 -11.40 -17.83
N ILE A 853 11.46 -11.90 -17.80
CA ILE A 853 11.90 -12.95 -16.84
C ILE A 853 12.78 -12.43 -15.71
N SER A 854 13.53 -11.35 -15.88
CA SER A 854 14.54 -10.89 -14.89
C SER A 854 14.00 -9.82 -13.93
N ASP A 855 14.88 -9.37 -13.02
CA ASP A 855 14.68 -8.21 -12.14
C ASP A 855 14.79 -6.85 -12.86
N CYS A 856 15.04 -6.88 -14.17
CA CYS A 856 15.23 -5.71 -15.03
C CYS A 856 16.40 -4.80 -14.60
N TYR A 857 17.39 -5.37 -13.89
CA TYR A 857 18.59 -4.67 -13.44
C TYR A 857 19.86 -5.43 -13.80
N HIS A 858 19.93 -6.72 -13.47
CA HIS A 858 21.10 -7.56 -13.67
C HIS A 858 20.90 -8.53 -14.85
N VAL A 859 22.00 -8.90 -15.49
CA VAL A 859 22.06 -10.01 -16.45
C VAL A 859 22.91 -11.11 -15.85
N THR A 860 22.26 -12.19 -15.44
CA THR A 860 22.90 -13.41 -14.93
C THR A 860 23.04 -14.47 -16.02
N LYS A 861 23.76 -15.56 -15.73
CA LYS A 861 23.83 -16.71 -16.66
C LYS A 861 22.44 -17.30 -16.94
N ARG A 862 21.54 -17.31 -15.95
CA ARG A 862 20.13 -17.72 -16.12
C ARG A 862 19.46 -16.85 -17.17
N ASP A 863 19.64 -15.53 -17.08
CA ASP A 863 19.00 -14.59 -17.98
C ASP A 863 19.61 -14.64 -19.40
N ILE A 864 20.87 -15.06 -19.55
CA ILE A 864 21.46 -15.35 -20.88
C ILE A 864 20.86 -16.64 -21.46
N ASN A 865 20.68 -17.66 -20.62
CA ASN A 865 20.21 -18.97 -21.04
C ASN A 865 18.80 -18.95 -21.64
N ILE A 866 17.94 -17.99 -21.29
CA ILE A 866 16.58 -17.90 -21.86
C ILE A 866 16.57 -17.54 -23.35
N ALA A 867 17.69 -17.04 -23.89
CA ALA A 867 17.78 -16.68 -25.30
C ALA A 867 17.71 -17.93 -26.19
N PRO A 868 17.03 -17.88 -27.34
CA PRO A 868 16.95 -19.02 -28.24
C PRO A 868 18.28 -19.24 -28.98
N ALA A 869 18.63 -20.50 -29.19
CA ALA A 869 19.81 -20.98 -29.89
C ALA A 869 19.40 -21.96 -30.99
N VAL A 870 19.14 -21.44 -32.18
CA VAL A 870 18.72 -22.23 -33.34
C VAL A 870 19.92 -22.49 -34.24
N ASP A 871 20.33 -23.75 -34.41
CA ASP A 871 21.56 -24.12 -35.14
C ASP A 871 21.60 -23.61 -36.59
N SER A 872 20.45 -23.32 -37.21
CA SER A 872 20.39 -22.67 -38.53
C SER A 872 21.01 -21.26 -38.59
N LEU A 873 21.26 -20.62 -37.44
CA LEU A 873 21.96 -19.33 -37.35
C LEU A 873 23.48 -19.50 -37.46
N LEU A 874 24.00 -20.71 -37.20
CA LEU A 874 25.44 -20.97 -37.22
C LEU A 874 25.95 -21.00 -38.66
N GLY A 875 26.88 -20.10 -38.98
CA GLY A 875 27.44 -19.99 -40.33
C GLY A 875 26.55 -19.31 -41.38
N ASP A 876 25.41 -18.73 -40.96
CA ASP A 876 24.60 -17.90 -41.86
C ASP A 876 25.38 -16.61 -42.19
N LYS A 877 25.70 -16.43 -43.48
CA LYS A 877 26.46 -15.27 -43.98
C LYS A 877 25.78 -13.93 -43.68
N SER A 878 24.46 -13.91 -43.62
CA SER A 878 23.70 -12.70 -43.27
C SER A 878 23.88 -12.35 -41.80
N VAL A 879 23.90 -13.33 -40.89
CA VAL A 879 24.20 -13.15 -39.45
C VAL A 879 25.62 -12.63 -39.26
N THR A 880 26.62 -13.24 -39.90
CA THR A 880 28.01 -12.76 -39.84
C THR A 880 28.16 -11.32 -40.37
N SER A 881 27.49 -10.99 -41.47
CA SER A 881 27.49 -9.62 -42.01
C SER A 881 26.85 -8.62 -41.03
N LEU A 882 25.72 -8.98 -40.42
CA LEU A 882 25.02 -8.13 -39.46
C LEU A 882 25.82 -7.95 -38.16
N ALA A 883 26.45 -9.00 -37.64
CA ALA A 883 27.32 -8.93 -36.47
C ALA A 883 28.46 -7.94 -36.68
N LYS A 884 29.13 -8.00 -37.84
CA LYS A 884 30.20 -7.06 -38.20
C LYS A 884 29.68 -5.62 -38.28
N ARG A 885 28.58 -5.39 -39.02
CA ARG A 885 27.96 -4.07 -39.16
C ARG A 885 27.52 -3.49 -37.82
N LEU A 886 26.98 -4.33 -36.92
CA LEU A 886 26.58 -3.88 -35.59
C LEU A 886 27.78 -3.40 -34.78
N ILE A 887 28.87 -4.16 -34.75
CA ILE A 887 30.08 -3.77 -34.02
C ILE A 887 30.69 -2.49 -34.59
N GLU A 888 30.79 -2.38 -35.91
CA GLU A 888 31.25 -1.15 -36.58
C GLU A 888 30.37 0.06 -36.21
N SER A 889 29.05 -0.11 -36.23
CA SER A 889 28.10 0.95 -35.86
C SER A 889 28.17 1.31 -34.38
N LEU A 890 28.33 0.33 -33.48
CA LEU A 890 28.49 0.59 -32.05
C LEU A 890 29.74 1.44 -31.82
N TRP A 891 30.89 1.04 -32.38
CA TRP A 891 32.13 1.81 -32.24
C TRP A 891 32.08 3.19 -32.90
N ALA A 892 31.41 3.33 -34.04
CA ALA A 892 31.18 4.64 -34.67
C ALA A 892 30.32 5.57 -33.80
N ASN A 893 29.49 5.00 -32.93
CA ASN A 893 28.61 5.71 -31.99
C ASN A 893 29.05 5.51 -30.53
N ALA A 894 30.34 5.35 -30.28
CA ALA A 894 30.91 5.23 -28.95
C ALA A 894 31.46 6.58 -28.47
N GLU A 895 31.30 6.87 -27.19
CA GLU A 895 31.93 8.00 -26.51
C GLU A 895 32.69 7.50 -25.28
N THR A 896 33.94 7.94 -25.13
CA THR A 896 34.71 7.67 -23.92
C THR A 896 34.52 8.84 -22.96
N ARG A 897 33.93 8.56 -21.80
CA ARG A 897 33.76 9.54 -20.73
C ARG A 897 34.73 9.22 -19.60
N GLU A 898 35.34 10.25 -19.02
CA GLU A 898 36.02 10.11 -17.73
C GLU A 898 34.99 10.20 -16.61
N ARG A 899 34.99 9.20 -15.73
CA ARG A 899 34.16 9.17 -14.55
C ARG A 899 35.05 9.16 -13.32
N ASN A 900 34.95 10.23 -12.54
CA ASN A 900 35.60 10.29 -11.23
C ASN A 900 34.80 9.41 -10.27
N ARG A 901 35.45 8.39 -9.73
CA ARG A 901 34.90 7.55 -8.67
C ARG A 901 34.90 8.33 -7.36
N ALA A 902 34.06 7.89 -6.42
CA ALA A 902 33.96 8.48 -5.08
C ALA A 902 35.27 8.36 -4.26
N ASP A 903 36.17 7.45 -4.65
CA ASP A 903 37.51 7.28 -4.08
C ASP A 903 38.56 8.24 -4.67
N GLY A 904 38.17 9.15 -5.57
CA GLY A 904 39.05 10.13 -6.22
C GLY A 904 39.81 9.62 -7.45
N GLN A 905 39.62 8.35 -7.86
CA GLN A 905 40.24 7.81 -9.08
C GLN A 905 39.38 8.13 -10.33
N SER A 906 40.03 8.59 -11.41
CA SER A 906 39.37 8.71 -12.72
C SER A 906 39.39 7.36 -13.45
N GLN A 907 38.22 6.90 -13.90
CA GLN A 907 38.10 5.74 -14.78
C GLN A 907 37.53 6.18 -16.13
N LYS A 908 38.20 5.79 -17.22
CA LYS A 908 37.64 5.93 -18.57
C LYS A 908 36.60 4.84 -18.82
N GLU A 909 35.39 5.26 -19.19
CA GLU A 909 34.25 4.38 -19.50
C GLU A 909 33.80 4.62 -20.94
N VAL A 910 33.78 3.55 -21.75
CA VAL A 910 33.26 3.58 -23.12
C VAL A 910 31.75 3.35 -23.09
N ASN A 911 31.00 4.38 -23.46
CA ASN A 911 29.55 4.36 -23.57
C ASN A 911 29.15 4.23 -25.04
N PHE A 912 28.18 3.36 -25.33
CA PHE A 912 27.64 3.17 -26.67
C PHE A 912 26.24 3.78 -26.76
N TYR A 913 26.01 4.65 -27.74
CA TYR A 913 24.66 5.13 -28.08
C TYR A 913 23.94 4.10 -28.94
N VAL A 914 23.56 2.97 -28.32
CA VAL A 914 22.98 1.80 -29.01
C VAL A 914 21.74 2.17 -29.83
N GLY A 915 20.98 3.18 -29.40
CA GLY A 915 19.83 3.69 -30.14
C GLY A 915 20.14 4.12 -31.57
N LYS A 916 21.35 4.66 -31.83
CA LYS A 916 21.80 5.05 -33.18
C LYS A 916 22.02 3.86 -34.12
N SER A 917 22.10 2.64 -33.59
CA SER A 917 22.22 1.39 -34.36
C SER A 917 20.86 0.71 -34.60
N LYS A 918 19.72 1.39 -34.36
CA LYS A 918 18.38 0.79 -34.48
C LYS A 918 18.15 0.07 -35.81
N SER A 919 18.52 0.67 -36.94
CA SER A 919 18.29 0.08 -38.26
C SER A 919 18.94 -1.30 -38.39
N ILE A 920 20.15 -1.46 -37.87
CA ILE A 920 20.90 -2.73 -37.87
C ILE A 920 20.27 -3.72 -36.89
N LEU A 921 19.86 -3.26 -35.70
CA LEU A 921 19.14 -4.11 -34.74
C LEU A 921 17.83 -4.63 -35.32
N ASP A 922 17.08 -3.79 -36.03
CA ASP A 922 15.83 -4.18 -36.69
C ASP A 922 16.08 -5.19 -37.81
N GLU A 923 17.19 -5.07 -38.56
CA GLU A 923 17.61 -6.09 -39.53
C GLU A 923 18.00 -7.41 -38.86
N ILE A 924 18.70 -7.37 -37.72
CA ILE A 924 19.02 -8.55 -36.90
C ILE A 924 17.73 -9.23 -36.44
N ASP A 925 16.82 -8.51 -35.79
CA ASP A 925 15.56 -9.06 -35.29
C ASP A 925 14.72 -9.65 -36.44
N LYS A 926 14.65 -9.00 -37.61
CA LYS A 926 13.98 -9.56 -38.81
C LYS A 926 14.66 -10.82 -39.33
N ASN A 927 15.98 -10.89 -39.28
CA ASN A 927 16.73 -12.08 -39.67
C ASN A 927 16.45 -13.24 -38.70
N LEU A 928 16.65 -13.02 -37.39
CA LEU A 928 16.36 -13.99 -36.32
C LEU A 928 14.92 -14.52 -36.41
N SER A 929 13.97 -13.64 -36.70
CA SER A 929 12.56 -13.98 -36.84
C SER A 929 12.27 -15.00 -37.94
N ARG A 930 13.07 -15.06 -39.01
CA ARG A 930 12.93 -16.08 -40.06
C ARG A 930 13.29 -17.47 -39.54
N HIS A 931 14.35 -17.57 -38.76
CA HIS A 931 14.81 -18.82 -38.14
C HIS A 931 13.85 -19.28 -37.02
N LEU A 932 13.21 -18.33 -36.34
CA LEU A 932 12.23 -18.57 -35.28
C LEU A 932 10.78 -18.69 -35.80
N GLN A 933 10.58 -18.55 -37.11
CA GLN A 933 9.27 -18.61 -37.78
C GLN A 933 8.23 -17.63 -37.20
N LEU A 934 8.65 -16.41 -36.86
CA LEU A 934 7.77 -15.40 -36.26
C LEU A 934 6.81 -14.79 -37.30
N THR A 935 5.59 -14.50 -36.87
CA THR A 935 4.56 -13.83 -37.69
C THR A 935 4.85 -12.34 -37.84
N PRO A 936 4.28 -11.65 -38.85
CA PRO A 936 4.47 -10.20 -39.02
C PRO A 936 4.11 -9.37 -37.78
N ASP A 937 3.05 -9.72 -37.05
CA ASP A 937 2.67 -9.02 -35.81
C ASP A 937 3.63 -9.30 -34.65
N GLU A 938 4.13 -10.53 -34.51
CA GLU A 938 5.17 -10.87 -33.51
C GLU A 938 6.46 -10.08 -33.77
N ILE A 939 6.86 -9.95 -35.04
CA ILE A 939 8.03 -9.18 -35.45
C ILE A 939 7.83 -7.70 -35.12
N ASP A 940 6.71 -7.11 -35.55
CA ASP A 940 6.43 -5.69 -35.28
C ASP A 940 6.33 -5.40 -33.77
N PHE A 941 5.79 -6.32 -32.99
CA PHE A 941 5.81 -6.23 -31.53
C PHE A 941 7.25 -6.15 -30.99
N ILE A 942 8.12 -7.11 -31.34
CA ILE A 942 9.51 -7.17 -30.86
C ILE A 942 10.29 -5.89 -31.23
N LEU A 943 10.18 -5.46 -32.50
CA LEU A 943 10.90 -4.30 -33.02
C LEU A 943 10.52 -2.99 -32.33
N ASN A 944 9.31 -2.94 -31.77
CA ASN A 944 8.74 -1.73 -31.18
C ASN A 944 8.53 -1.84 -29.65
N TYR A 945 8.92 -2.94 -29.03
CA TYR A 945 8.84 -3.11 -27.57
C TYR A 945 9.71 -2.06 -26.87
N ASP A 946 9.08 -1.23 -26.04
CA ASP A 946 9.67 -0.06 -25.38
C ASP A 946 10.37 0.93 -26.32
N ALA A 947 10.04 0.95 -27.62
CA ALA A 947 10.78 1.76 -28.59
C ALA A 947 10.82 3.25 -28.24
N LYS A 948 9.75 3.79 -27.64
CA LYS A 948 9.71 5.19 -27.18
C LYS A 948 10.74 5.53 -26.11
N PHE A 949 11.20 4.55 -25.33
CA PHE A 949 12.22 4.73 -24.29
C PHE A 949 13.62 4.31 -24.75
N ARG A 950 13.69 3.43 -25.75
CA ARG A 950 14.95 2.90 -26.26
C ARG A 950 15.55 3.81 -27.32
N PHE A 951 14.72 4.37 -28.19
CA PHE A 951 15.16 5.01 -29.42
C PHE A 951 14.71 6.48 -29.54
N SER A 952 14.29 7.12 -28.45
CA SER A 952 14.03 8.56 -28.43
C SER A 952 15.33 9.35 -28.52
N ASP A 953 15.31 10.47 -29.26
CA ASP A 953 16.46 11.36 -29.45
C ASP A 953 16.91 12.09 -28.17
N GLU A 954 16.18 11.96 -27.04
CA GLU A 954 16.52 12.62 -25.78
C GLU A 954 17.80 12.11 -25.09
N ASP A 955 18.37 10.98 -25.55
CA ASP A 955 19.68 10.48 -25.11
C ASP A 955 20.83 10.90 -26.06
N SER A 956 20.61 11.89 -26.95
CA SER A 956 21.67 12.47 -27.82
C SER A 956 22.36 13.68 -27.22
#